data_AF-A0A6Y3USW3-F1
#
_entry.id   AF-A0A6Y3USW3-F1
#
_cell.length_a   1.000
_cell.length_b   1.000
_cell.length_c   1.000
_cell.angle_alpha   90.00
_cell.angle_beta   90.00
_cell.angle_gamma   90.00
#
_symmetry.space_group_name_H-M   'P 1'
#
loop_
_entity.id
_entity.type
_entity.pdbx_description
1 polymer ?
#
loop_
_entity_poly.entity_id
_entity_poly.type
_entity_poly.pdbx_seq_one_letter_code
_entity_poly.pdbx_strand_id
1 'polypeptide(L)'
;ISEFDSIDKNNISPWSFTVRDSTASGCWQSSTANTPFTLTKDSFTANNSSWSFGINDFTKDEIDADHIIRYIAFGYTDASGHGLYNEYKVTLQTTTNLPETPVISSREDSNLGTAVFLQFTGNFSTGTPISPVRLNTLFAKELINKANVSIDDLLAWDTQLTLEPAMVSGASPTPMDFYGANGLYFWELFFYMPWLVASRLSQEGNYADAQKWFNYIFDPSACGRVSSNADYPEPDYWSVRPLVETNSQESLAALVQHPDDPDIIAKADPAHYQKAIVMAYLANLIAAGDADYRLLTNDGLAQAKLRYMQVKTLLGPRPDTSTLQQWQPDTLENIASQRNTDLTALEDSASISLHAFSGSSTVAQEVAINDAFSLPLNAQLLNYWDVIDSRLYNLRHNLSITGQPITIPLYATPVNPALLVQMNATGGSLSGQASTLSMTIPPYRFASMLQHARGAVSTLSQMGQTLLSYYERKESTGLQELQQRQALDLSSFTISLQKQAIDALQADQKALEASKDIAQQRYDYYYDLYTTGISTSEQEVMNMQSSTSALFTSAEPFLTTGAALNMAPNIFGLADGGAVWGAALTASDMVLQLSANSVQAAAQRIQVSEEYRRRSDEWKQQYQQADAEMTSIDRQLDALAIRQQAAQTSLQQAQTEQANLQATMQYISSRFTQSSLYSWLIGQLAALYYQAYDAVLSLCLSAEACWQYEMGDLTSRFIQTNAWNDSYHGLLSGETLELNLQQMESAWLSRNQRRLELTKTVSLKTLLGDSDFANLIAAGTVNFSLDEKLFDNDYPGHYLRQIKFVTLSLPTLLGPWQDVRATLTQTSSSTLLKADINGVNYLNDTTTGNAANVVTNLRASQQIAVSSGMNDSGLFELSFGDERYLPFEGTGAVSSWQLSFPRPKSSEQKAILDNLSDVIVQVHYTAVSGDSDFASTVEKTL
;
A
#
# COMPACT_ATOMS: atom_id res chain seq x y z
N ILE A 1 30.61 -82.90 -30.09
CA ILE A 1 31.28 -83.50 -31.26
C ILE A 1 31.44 -82.37 -32.27
N SER A 2 32.66 -81.91 -32.50
CA SER A 2 32.97 -80.72 -33.29
C SER A 2 34.40 -80.80 -33.84
N GLU A 3 34.79 -81.99 -34.28
CA GLU A 3 36.07 -82.32 -34.90
C GLU A 3 35.80 -83.51 -35.83
N PHE A 4 35.58 -83.22 -37.12
CA PHE A 4 35.78 -84.09 -38.29
C PHE A 4 35.28 -83.34 -39.53
N ASP A 5 36.05 -82.34 -39.94
CA ASP A 5 35.98 -81.79 -41.29
C ASP A 5 37.12 -82.39 -42.13
N SER A 6 37.01 -82.36 -43.45
CA SER A 6 37.99 -82.88 -44.43
C SER A 6 38.30 -84.40 -44.44
N ILE A 7 37.33 -85.24 -44.87
CA ILE A 7 37.63 -86.50 -45.60
C ILE A 7 36.80 -86.55 -46.90
N ASP A 8 37.43 -87.05 -47.97
CA ASP A 8 36.89 -87.15 -49.34
C ASP A 8 35.66 -88.09 -49.43
N LYS A 9 34.65 -87.72 -50.23
CA LYS A 9 33.40 -88.47 -50.41
C LYS A 9 33.29 -89.27 -51.71
N ASN A 10 34.30 -89.27 -52.58
CA ASN A 10 34.29 -90.08 -53.80
C ASN A 10 34.74 -91.54 -53.62
N ASN A 11 34.98 -92.01 -52.38
CA ASN A 11 35.13 -93.43 -52.08
C ASN A 11 34.54 -93.78 -50.71
N ILE A 12 33.23 -94.02 -50.66
CA ILE A 12 32.48 -94.22 -49.42
C ILE A 12 32.72 -95.63 -48.86
N SER A 13 33.53 -95.70 -47.80
CA SER A 13 33.53 -96.82 -46.85
C SER A 13 32.50 -96.49 -45.76
N PRO A 14 31.41 -97.25 -45.60
CA PRO A 14 30.35 -96.89 -44.65
C PRO A 14 30.83 -97.11 -43.21
N TRP A 15 30.84 -96.04 -42.41
CA TRP A 15 31.21 -96.12 -41.01
C TRP A 15 30.01 -96.64 -40.18
N SER A 16 30.28 -97.59 -39.30
CA SER A 16 29.29 -98.12 -38.36
C SER A 16 29.47 -97.51 -36.99
N PHE A 17 28.52 -96.66 -36.58
CA PHE A 17 28.44 -96.25 -35.18
C PHE A 17 27.96 -97.43 -34.35
N THR A 18 28.71 -97.76 -33.30
CA THR A 18 28.43 -98.91 -32.45
C THR A 18 28.48 -98.48 -31.00
N VAL A 19 27.65 -99.11 -30.16
CA VAL A 19 27.68 -98.98 -28.70
C VAL A 19 27.83 -100.38 -28.13
N ARG A 20 28.76 -100.54 -27.19
CA ARG A 20 28.99 -101.77 -26.45
C ARG A 20 28.96 -101.50 -24.95
N ASP A 21 28.42 -102.46 -24.20
CA ASP A 21 28.47 -102.44 -22.75
C ASP A 21 29.00 -103.75 -22.17
N SER A 22 29.67 -103.65 -21.03
CA SER A 22 30.18 -104.81 -20.29
C SER A 22 30.35 -104.48 -18.80
N THR A 23 30.51 -105.53 -17.99
CA THR A 23 30.84 -105.44 -16.57
C THR A 23 32.33 -105.10 -16.33
N ALA A 24 33.17 -105.22 -17.36
CA ALA A 24 34.61 -104.95 -17.30
C ALA A 24 35.09 -103.99 -18.41
N SER A 25 36.20 -103.30 -18.13
CA SER A 25 36.84 -102.34 -19.04
C SER A 25 37.45 -102.99 -20.29
N GLY A 26 37.52 -102.25 -21.39
CA GLY A 26 37.94 -102.75 -22.71
C GLY A 26 36.79 -103.35 -23.51
N CYS A 27 35.55 -103.00 -23.18
CA CYS A 27 34.33 -103.61 -23.72
C CYS A 27 34.21 -103.49 -25.24
N TRP A 28 34.81 -102.45 -25.85
CA TRP A 28 34.85 -102.30 -27.32
C TRP A 28 35.49 -103.49 -28.03
N GLN A 29 36.60 -104.00 -27.48
CA GLN A 29 37.40 -105.08 -28.06
C GLN A 29 36.99 -106.46 -27.54
N SER A 30 36.12 -106.53 -26.53
CA SER A 30 35.66 -107.80 -25.96
C SER A 30 34.69 -108.53 -26.90
N SER A 31 34.88 -109.85 -27.03
CA SER A 31 33.94 -110.75 -27.73
C SER A 31 32.74 -111.16 -26.87
N THR A 32 32.72 -110.80 -25.59
CA THR A 32 31.61 -111.06 -24.65
C THR A 32 30.87 -109.80 -24.21
N ALA A 33 31.25 -108.63 -24.72
CA ALA A 33 30.48 -107.40 -24.50
C ALA A 33 29.14 -107.45 -25.23
N ASN A 34 28.09 -106.99 -24.57
CA ASN A 34 26.80 -106.76 -25.20
C ASN A 34 26.94 -105.62 -26.21
N THR A 35 26.16 -105.67 -27.30
CA THR A 35 26.16 -104.63 -28.34
C THR A 35 24.71 -104.12 -28.51
N PRO A 36 24.19 -103.32 -27.56
CA PRO A 36 22.79 -102.93 -27.54
C PRO A 36 22.39 -101.99 -28.69
N PHE A 37 23.36 -101.34 -29.35
CA PHE A 37 23.10 -100.46 -30.49
C PHE A 37 24.20 -100.58 -31.56
N THR A 38 23.79 -100.66 -32.82
CA THR A 38 24.68 -100.56 -33.99
C THR A 38 23.92 -99.90 -35.12
N LEU A 39 24.52 -98.90 -35.77
CA LEU A 39 23.91 -98.12 -36.84
C LEU A 39 24.97 -97.80 -37.91
N THR A 40 24.86 -98.44 -39.07
CA THR A 40 25.74 -98.23 -40.22
C THR A 40 25.09 -97.28 -41.21
N LYS A 41 25.71 -96.11 -41.48
CA LYS A 41 25.19 -95.07 -42.37
C LYS A 41 26.31 -94.22 -42.98
N ASP A 42 26.07 -93.69 -44.19
CA ASP A 42 27.03 -92.84 -44.93
C ASP A 42 27.17 -91.40 -44.38
N SER A 43 26.32 -91.03 -43.40
CA SER A 43 26.44 -89.84 -42.57
C SER A 43 25.56 -89.96 -41.32
N PHE A 44 25.95 -89.28 -40.25
CA PHE A 44 25.22 -89.25 -38.98
C PHE A 44 24.70 -87.83 -38.69
N THR A 45 23.46 -87.74 -38.23
CA THR A 45 22.83 -86.49 -37.78
C THR A 45 22.59 -86.64 -36.28
N ALA A 46 23.01 -85.66 -35.48
CA ALA A 46 22.85 -85.73 -34.03
C ALA A 46 21.35 -85.66 -33.66
N ASN A 47 20.87 -86.63 -32.89
CA ASN A 47 19.53 -86.63 -32.30
C ASN A 47 19.60 -87.00 -30.82
N ASN A 48 18.69 -86.45 -30.01
CA ASN A 48 18.62 -86.73 -28.57
C ASN A 48 17.79 -87.98 -28.29
N SER A 49 18.07 -89.08 -29.00
CA SER A 49 17.43 -90.37 -28.74
C SER A 49 17.98 -90.97 -27.44
N SER A 50 17.13 -91.07 -26.43
CA SER A 50 17.46 -91.77 -25.18
C SER A 50 17.53 -93.28 -25.37
N TRP A 51 18.55 -93.91 -24.81
CA TRP A 51 18.56 -95.36 -24.59
C TRP A 51 18.08 -95.65 -23.16
N SER A 52 17.21 -96.65 -23.03
CA SER A 52 16.64 -97.10 -21.75
C SER A 52 17.02 -98.55 -21.50
N PHE A 53 17.71 -98.83 -20.40
CA PHE A 53 17.90 -100.19 -19.89
C PHE A 53 16.66 -100.62 -19.09
N GLY A 54 16.21 -101.84 -19.30
CA GLY A 54 15.22 -102.51 -18.45
C GLY A 54 15.88 -103.30 -17.33
N ILE A 55 15.11 -103.63 -16.29
CA ILE A 55 15.58 -104.52 -15.20
C ILE A 55 16.10 -105.87 -15.73
N ASN A 56 15.54 -106.36 -16.84
CA ASN A 56 15.93 -107.63 -17.46
C ASN A 56 17.33 -107.59 -18.14
N ASP A 57 17.92 -106.41 -18.33
CA ASP A 57 19.26 -106.23 -18.93
C ASP A 57 20.39 -106.37 -17.89
N PHE A 58 20.03 -106.55 -16.62
CA PHE A 58 20.94 -106.79 -15.51
C PHE A 58 20.76 -108.21 -14.97
N THR A 59 21.87 -108.87 -14.62
CA THR A 59 21.78 -110.18 -13.96
C THR A 59 21.32 -110.01 -12.51
N LYS A 60 20.71 -111.05 -11.92
CA LYS A 60 20.16 -110.96 -10.57
C LYS A 60 21.22 -110.58 -9.52
N ASP A 61 22.42 -111.13 -9.66
CA ASP A 61 23.56 -110.87 -8.76
C ASP A 61 24.05 -109.42 -8.83
N GLU A 62 23.71 -108.67 -9.88
CA GLU A 62 24.01 -107.23 -10.03
C GLU A 62 22.89 -106.36 -9.46
N ILE A 63 21.62 -106.75 -9.65
CA ILE A 63 20.46 -106.07 -9.05
C ILE A 63 20.51 -106.15 -7.52
N ASP A 64 20.97 -107.27 -6.98
CA ASP A 64 21.10 -107.52 -5.54
C ASP A 64 22.37 -106.88 -4.91
N ALA A 65 23.10 -106.01 -5.64
CA ALA A 65 24.33 -105.36 -5.17
C ALA A 65 24.15 -103.86 -4.82
N ASP A 66 24.96 -103.36 -3.86
CA ASP A 66 24.96 -101.95 -3.43
C ASP A 66 25.27 -100.96 -4.56
N HIS A 67 25.98 -101.41 -5.60
CA HIS A 67 26.26 -100.63 -6.80
C HIS A 67 26.47 -101.52 -8.03
N ILE A 68 25.91 -101.08 -9.17
CA ILE A 68 26.10 -101.71 -10.48
C ILE A 68 27.13 -100.90 -11.25
N ILE A 69 28.15 -101.57 -11.78
CA ILE A 69 29.14 -100.97 -12.67
C ILE A 69 28.88 -101.43 -14.12
N ARG A 70 28.94 -100.48 -15.05
CA ARG A 70 28.95 -100.73 -16.50
C ARG A 70 30.06 -99.91 -17.14
N TYR A 71 30.86 -100.56 -17.99
CA TYR A 71 31.74 -99.89 -18.93
C TYR A 71 30.99 -99.82 -20.25
N ILE A 72 30.72 -98.60 -20.73
CA ILE A 72 30.01 -98.35 -21.97
C ILE A 72 30.97 -97.66 -22.93
N ALA A 73 31.28 -98.31 -24.05
CA ALA A 73 32.07 -97.74 -25.12
C ALA A 73 31.21 -97.44 -26.34
N PHE A 74 31.39 -96.26 -26.92
CA PHE A 74 30.76 -95.88 -28.18
C PHE A 74 31.77 -95.24 -29.13
N GLY A 75 31.54 -95.41 -30.42
CA GLY A 75 32.51 -95.05 -31.45
C GLY A 75 32.08 -95.46 -32.85
N TYR A 76 32.98 -95.24 -33.81
CA TYR A 76 32.76 -95.53 -35.22
C TYR A 76 33.85 -96.47 -35.73
N THR A 77 33.46 -97.53 -36.44
CA THR A 77 34.37 -98.41 -37.20
C THR A 77 34.17 -98.26 -38.70
N ASP A 78 35.26 -98.21 -39.45
CA ASP A 78 35.25 -98.29 -40.92
C ASP A 78 35.17 -99.75 -41.42
N ALA A 79 34.93 -99.96 -42.71
CA ALA A 79 34.87 -101.31 -43.29
C ALA A 79 36.24 -102.04 -43.33
N SER A 80 37.36 -101.35 -43.05
CA SER A 80 38.68 -101.96 -42.84
C SER A 80 38.87 -102.53 -41.43
N GLY A 81 37.93 -102.29 -40.51
CA GLY A 81 38.00 -102.71 -39.12
C GLY A 81 38.79 -101.77 -38.20
N HIS A 82 39.15 -100.57 -38.66
CA HIS A 82 39.74 -99.54 -37.81
C HIS A 82 38.63 -98.79 -37.06
N GLY A 83 38.79 -98.60 -35.75
CA GLY A 83 37.75 -98.02 -34.89
C GLY A 83 38.25 -96.89 -34.00
N LEU A 84 37.54 -95.76 -34.02
CA LEU A 84 37.70 -94.66 -33.06
C LEU A 84 36.54 -94.70 -32.05
N TYR A 85 36.87 -94.90 -30.78
CA TYR A 85 35.90 -95.05 -29.69
C TYR A 85 36.40 -94.44 -28.39
N ASN A 86 35.48 -94.07 -27.51
CA ASN A 86 35.76 -93.75 -26.10
C ASN A 86 34.97 -94.70 -25.21
N GLU A 87 35.56 -95.09 -24.08
CA GLU A 87 34.92 -95.91 -23.05
C GLU A 87 34.69 -95.09 -21.78
N TYR A 88 33.48 -95.18 -21.23
CA TYR A 88 33.06 -94.48 -20.02
C TYR A 88 32.63 -95.50 -18.96
N LYS A 89 33.16 -95.36 -17.74
CA LYS A 89 32.70 -96.13 -16.59
C LYS A 89 31.49 -95.42 -15.96
N VAL A 90 30.33 -96.08 -16.01
CA VAL A 90 29.11 -95.69 -15.30
C VAL A 90 28.98 -96.53 -14.04
N THR A 91 28.65 -95.89 -12.93
CA THR A 91 28.31 -96.55 -11.67
C THR A 91 26.91 -96.09 -11.26
N LEU A 92 25.99 -97.04 -11.04
CA LEU A 92 24.68 -96.82 -10.46
C LEU A 92 24.74 -97.30 -9.00
N GLN A 93 24.14 -96.56 -8.06
CA GLN A 93 24.13 -96.89 -6.62
C GLN A 93 22.72 -97.08 -6.09
N THR A 94 22.54 -98.08 -5.24
CA THR A 94 21.24 -98.58 -4.80
C THR A 94 20.83 -97.94 -3.46
N THR A 95 20.45 -96.66 -3.48
CA THR A 95 20.19 -95.88 -2.26
C THR A 95 18.82 -96.23 -1.63
N THR A 96 18.82 -96.87 -0.47
CA THR A 96 17.61 -97.37 0.22
C THR A 96 16.89 -96.38 1.13
N ASN A 97 17.42 -95.16 1.28
CA ASN A 97 16.74 -94.03 1.94
C ASN A 97 16.47 -92.92 0.92
N LEU A 98 15.19 -92.61 0.69
CA LEU A 98 14.78 -91.34 0.08
C LEU A 98 14.84 -90.23 1.15
N PRO A 99 15.33 -89.02 0.83
CA PRO A 99 15.13 -87.86 1.70
C PRO A 99 13.64 -87.51 1.79
N GLU A 100 13.21 -86.94 2.91
CA GLU A 100 11.80 -86.54 3.15
C GLU A 100 11.39 -85.38 2.22
N THR A 101 10.90 -85.72 1.02
CA THR A 101 10.48 -84.74 0.02
C THR A 101 8.99 -84.37 0.18
N PRO A 102 8.63 -83.07 0.15
CA PRO A 102 7.23 -82.67 0.20
C PRO A 102 6.48 -83.09 -1.07
N VAL A 103 5.26 -83.59 -0.89
CA VAL A 103 4.36 -84.02 -1.96
C VAL A 103 3.25 -82.98 -2.11
N ILE A 104 2.89 -82.62 -3.35
CA ILE A 104 1.68 -81.82 -3.60
C ILE A 104 0.47 -82.72 -3.38
N SER A 105 -0.21 -82.52 -2.26
CA SER A 105 -1.48 -83.16 -1.91
C SER A 105 -2.65 -82.22 -2.22
N SER A 106 -3.85 -82.78 -2.31
CA SER A 106 -5.08 -82.01 -2.35
C SER A 106 -6.19 -82.69 -1.55
N ARG A 107 -7.13 -81.89 -1.05
CA ARG A 107 -8.34 -82.35 -0.36
C ARG A 107 -9.53 -81.54 -0.87
N GLU A 108 -10.58 -82.24 -1.27
CA GLU A 108 -11.88 -81.66 -1.56
C GLU A 108 -12.71 -81.53 -0.27
N ASP A 109 -13.35 -80.37 -0.10
CA ASP A 109 -14.44 -80.16 0.85
C ASP A 109 -15.73 -79.87 0.07
N SER A 110 -16.83 -80.55 0.42
CA SER A 110 -18.08 -80.51 -0.35
C SER A 110 -18.78 -79.15 -0.39
N ASN A 111 -18.42 -78.25 0.54
CA ASN A 111 -19.06 -76.96 0.70
C ASN A 111 -18.13 -75.81 0.26
N LEU A 112 -16.84 -75.93 0.60
CA LEU A 112 -15.84 -74.88 0.38
C LEU A 112 -14.96 -75.11 -0.86
N GLY A 113 -14.80 -76.35 -1.32
CA GLY A 113 -14.01 -76.71 -2.52
C GLY A 113 -12.63 -77.33 -2.22
N THR A 114 -11.73 -77.33 -3.21
CA THR A 114 -10.48 -78.11 -3.16
C THR A 114 -9.28 -77.31 -2.68
N ALA A 115 -8.76 -77.63 -1.49
CA ALA A 115 -7.46 -77.17 -1.02
C ALA A 115 -6.33 -77.97 -1.68
N VAL A 116 -5.26 -77.29 -2.07
CA VAL A 116 -4.02 -77.85 -2.62
C VAL A 116 -2.86 -77.37 -1.74
N PHE A 117 -2.02 -78.29 -1.29
CA PHE A 117 -1.01 -78.03 -0.26
C PHE A 117 0.22 -78.93 -0.41
N LEU A 118 1.38 -78.44 0.02
CA LEU A 118 2.57 -79.27 0.23
C LEU A 118 2.38 -80.05 1.54
N GLN A 119 2.35 -81.38 1.42
CA GLN A 119 2.36 -82.30 2.55
C GLN A 119 3.77 -82.83 2.76
N PHE A 120 4.32 -82.58 3.94
CA PHE A 120 5.59 -83.13 4.37
C PHE A 120 5.35 -84.48 5.06
N THR A 121 6.19 -85.48 4.78
CA THR A 121 6.08 -86.84 5.34
C THR A 121 7.02 -87.06 6.53
N GLY A 122 7.39 -85.97 7.23
CA GLY A 122 8.57 -85.93 8.07
C GLY A 122 8.51 -84.91 9.21
N ASN A 123 9.55 -84.92 10.03
CA ASN A 123 9.69 -84.07 11.21
C ASN A 123 10.92 -83.18 11.08
N PHE A 124 10.87 -81.97 11.65
CA PHE A 124 12.07 -81.20 11.93
C PHE A 124 13.03 -81.99 12.83
N SER A 125 14.32 -81.65 12.83
CA SER A 125 15.36 -82.29 13.65
C SER A 125 15.12 -82.22 15.16
N THR A 126 14.20 -81.35 15.61
CA THR A 126 13.65 -81.26 16.97
C THR A 126 12.66 -82.38 17.33
N GLY A 127 12.25 -83.20 16.37
CA GLY A 127 11.16 -84.17 16.50
C GLY A 127 9.76 -83.59 16.24
N THR A 128 9.65 -82.29 15.93
CA THR A 128 8.36 -81.61 15.66
C THR A 128 7.87 -81.95 14.25
N PRO A 129 6.61 -82.41 14.06
CA PRO A 129 6.04 -82.63 12.73
C PRO A 129 6.03 -81.36 11.87
N ILE A 130 6.37 -81.48 10.59
CA ILE A 130 6.33 -80.36 9.65
C ILE A 130 4.88 -80.15 9.20
N SER A 131 4.30 -78.99 9.49
CA SER A 131 2.92 -78.67 9.11
C SER A 131 2.76 -78.57 7.59
N PRO A 132 1.62 -78.99 7.01
CA PRO A 132 1.36 -78.83 5.59
C PRO A 132 1.22 -77.34 5.21
N VAL A 133 1.76 -76.95 4.07
CA VAL A 133 1.74 -75.56 3.59
C VAL A 133 0.77 -75.43 2.43
N ARG A 134 -0.30 -74.64 2.62
CA ARG A 134 -1.30 -74.34 1.61
C ARG A 134 -0.69 -73.60 0.41
N LEU A 135 -0.98 -74.08 -0.80
CA LEU A 135 -0.51 -73.47 -2.06
C LEU A 135 -1.58 -72.59 -2.72
N ASN A 136 -2.86 -72.99 -2.68
CA ASN A 136 -3.95 -72.25 -3.33
C ASN A 136 -4.86 -71.51 -2.35
N THR A 137 -5.67 -70.61 -2.89
CA THR A 137 -6.82 -70.00 -2.22
C THR A 137 -8.07 -70.16 -3.07
N LEU A 138 -9.23 -70.27 -2.43
CA LEU A 138 -10.55 -70.32 -3.04
C LEU A 138 -11.31 -68.99 -2.91
N PHE A 139 -10.69 -67.98 -2.26
CA PHE A 139 -11.21 -66.62 -2.08
C PHE A 139 -11.67 -65.96 -3.40
N ALA A 140 -11.08 -66.33 -4.54
CA ALA A 140 -11.47 -65.81 -5.86
C ALA A 140 -12.99 -65.89 -6.15
N LYS A 141 -13.69 -66.88 -5.60
CA LYS A 141 -15.16 -66.99 -5.72
C LYS A 141 -15.88 -65.88 -4.94
N GLU A 142 -15.41 -65.59 -3.71
CA GLU A 142 -16.03 -64.57 -2.85
C GLU A 142 -15.61 -63.15 -3.27
N LEU A 143 -14.37 -62.97 -3.73
CA LEU A 143 -13.92 -61.77 -4.45
C LEU A 143 -14.89 -61.40 -5.59
N ILE A 144 -15.24 -62.36 -6.45
CA ILE A 144 -16.20 -62.14 -7.54
C ILE A 144 -17.60 -61.84 -7.00
N ASN A 145 -18.08 -62.54 -5.96
CA ASN A 145 -19.38 -62.27 -5.37
C ASN A 145 -19.47 -60.83 -4.83
N LYS A 146 -18.51 -60.43 -3.99
CA LYS A 146 -18.49 -59.13 -3.32
C LYS A 146 -18.25 -57.97 -4.28
N ALA A 147 -17.27 -58.09 -5.18
CA ALA A 147 -16.95 -57.04 -6.16
C ALA A 147 -18.08 -56.76 -7.17
N ASN A 148 -18.99 -57.72 -7.40
CA ASN A 148 -20.20 -57.50 -8.19
C ASN A 148 -21.31 -56.72 -7.44
N VAL A 149 -21.20 -56.57 -6.11
CA VAL A 149 -22.13 -55.74 -5.31
C VAL A 149 -21.55 -54.34 -5.13
N SER A 150 -20.39 -54.22 -4.48
CA SER A 150 -19.69 -52.95 -4.31
C SER A 150 -18.21 -53.17 -3.91
N ILE A 151 -17.44 -52.08 -3.88
CA ILE A 151 -16.08 -52.11 -3.30
C ILE A 151 -16.11 -52.05 -1.77
N ASP A 152 -17.17 -51.47 -1.17
CA ASP A 152 -17.38 -51.44 0.27
C ASP A 152 -17.59 -52.87 0.81
N ASP A 153 -18.42 -53.67 0.12
CA ASP A 153 -18.65 -55.09 0.42
C ASP A 153 -17.39 -55.95 0.23
N LEU A 154 -16.52 -55.58 -0.72
CA LEU A 154 -15.27 -56.28 -0.97
C LEU A 154 -14.25 -56.04 0.14
N LEU A 155 -14.09 -54.79 0.59
CA LEU A 155 -13.07 -54.41 1.59
C LEU A 155 -13.55 -54.60 3.04
N ALA A 156 -14.85 -54.86 3.26
CA ALA A 156 -15.43 -55.14 4.58
C ALA A 156 -14.72 -56.24 5.38
N TRP A 157 -14.76 -56.11 6.72
CA TRP A 157 -14.18 -57.06 7.68
C TRP A 157 -14.60 -58.52 7.43
N ASP A 158 -15.90 -58.77 7.26
CA ASP A 158 -16.46 -60.11 7.01
C ASP A 158 -15.84 -60.80 5.80
N THR A 159 -15.44 -60.05 4.77
CA THR A 159 -14.83 -60.61 3.56
C THR A 159 -13.41 -61.14 3.86
N GLN A 160 -12.72 -60.56 4.84
CA GLN A 160 -11.42 -61.02 5.37
C GLN A 160 -11.55 -62.23 6.33
N LEU A 161 -12.78 -62.65 6.63
CA LEU A 161 -13.11 -63.86 7.39
C LEU A 161 -13.55 -65.04 6.50
N THR A 162 -13.46 -64.91 5.17
CA THR A 162 -13.81 -65.98 4.21
C THR A 162 -13.14 -67.31 4.59
N LEU A 163 -13.95 -68.35 4.81
CA LEU A 163 -13.46 -69.66 5.26
C LEU A 163 -12.84 -70.47 4.12
N GLU A 164 -11.71 -71.10 4.42
CA GLU A 164 -10.90 -71.92 3.54
C GLU A 164 -10.89 -73.39 4.03
N PRO A 165 -10.97 -74.40 3.13
CA PRO A 165 -10.98 -75.81 3.55
C PRO A 165 -9.75 -76.20 4.36
N ALA A 166 -9.95 -77.03 5.39
CA ALA A 166 -8.86 -77.56 6.19
C ALA A 166 -8.02 -78.56 5.40
N MET A 167 -6.69 -78.46 5.46
CA MET A 167 -5.78 -79.33 4.68
C MET A 167 -5.85 -80.80 5.12
N VAL A 168 -5.91 -81.06 6.43
CA VAL A 168 -5.89 -82.41 7.01
C VAL A 168 -7.28 -82.87 7.46
N SER A 169 -7.57 -84.16 7.29
CA SER A 169 -8.85 -84.75 7.68
C SER A 169 -9.09 -84.62 9.19
N GLY A 170 -10.32 -84.25 9.58
CA GLY A 170 -10.70 -84.03 10.98
C GLY A 170 -10.44 -82.61 11.53
N ALA A 171 -9.68 -81.76 10.83
CA ALA A 171 -9.52 -80.35 11.19
C ALA A 171 -10.67 -79.47 10.64
N SER A 172 -11.03 -78.42 11.38
CA SER A 172 -12.02 -77.41 11.01
C SER A 172 -11.52 -76.45 9.93
N PRO A 173 -12.38 -75.93 9.04
CA PRO A 173 -12.05 -74.79 8.19
C PRO A 173 -11.57 -73.58 9.00
N THR A 174 -10.67 -72.80 8.45
CA THR A 174 -10.13 -71.56 9.04
C THR A 174 -10.42 -70.37 8.12
N PRO A 175 -10.45 -69.13 8.61
CA PRO A 175 -10.41 -67.95 7.75
C PRO A 175 -9.19 -67.94 6.82
N MET A 176 -9.21 -67.06 5.81
CA MET A 176 -8.05 -66.81 4.95
C MET A 176 -6.80 -66.42 5.75
N ASP A 177 -5.64 -66.76 5.18
CA ASP A 177 -4.33 -66.64 5.81
C ASP A 177 -3.50 -65.53 5.14
N PHE A 178 -3.23 -64.46 5.89
CA PHE A 178 -2.48 -63.27 5.48
C PHE A 178 -0.94 -63.44 5.54
N TYR A 179 -0.45 -64.58 6.04
CA TYR A 179 0.98 -64.86 6.24
C TYR A 179 1.48 -66.08 5.44
N GLY A 180 0.59 -67.00 5.06
CA GLY A 180 0.87 -68.11 4.15
C GLY A 180 1.08 -67.71 2.68
N ALA A 181 1.14 -68.72 1.79
CA ALA A 181 1.67 -68.56 0.42
C ALA A 181 0.96 -67.54 -0.50
N ASN A 182 -0.30 -67.19 -0.20
CA ASN A 182 -1.06 -66.17 -0.95
C ASN A 182 -1.23 -64.85 -0.16
N GLY A 183 -0.64 -64.76 1.04
CA GLY A 183 -0.83 -63.65 1.98
C GLY A 183 -0.41 -62.29 1.43
N LEU A 184 0.62 -62.23 0.57
CA LEU A 184 1.02 -60.99 -0.11
C LEU A 184 -0.15 -60.36 -0.87
N TYR A 185 -0.88 -61.14 -1.67
CA TYR A 185 -2.00 -60.65 -2.47
C TYR A 185 -3.19 -60.19 -1.61
N PHE A 186 -3.38 -60.76 -0.42
CA PHE A 186 -4.39 -60.28 0.54
C PHE A 186 -3.95 -58.97 1.21
N TRP A 187 -2.68 -58.83 1.59
CA TRP A 187 -2.12 -57.54 2.04
C TRP A 187 -2.20 -56.47 0.93
N GLU A 188 -1.95 -56.83 -0.33
CA GLU A 188 -2.14 -55.93 -1.47
C GLU A 188 -3.60 -55.50 -1.62
N LEU A 189 -4.55 -56.44 -1.63
CA LEU A 189 -5.96 -56.13 -1.84
C LEU A 189 -6.58 -55.31 -0.70
N PHE A 190 -6.33 -55.69 0.56
CA PHE A 190 -7.01 -55.10 1.72
C PHE A 190 -6.25 -53.93 2.35
N PHE A 191 -4.93 -53.82 2.18
CA PHE A 191 -4.12 -52.79 2.82
C PHE A 191 -3.37 -51.88 1.82
N TYR A 192 -2.46 -52.41 1.01
CA TYR A 192 -1.61 -51.55 0.17
C TYR A 192 -2.39 -50.86 -0.94
N MET A 193 -3.37 -51.52 -1.58
CA MET A 193 -4.17 -50.92 -2.66
C MET A 193 -5.05 -49.77 -2.14
N PRO A 194 -5.85 -49.90 -1.06
CA PRO A 194 -6.60 -48.76 -0.54
C PRO A 194 -5.69 -47.61 -0.06
N TRP A 195 -4.55 -47.91 0.56
CA TRP A 195 -3.58 -46.90 0.98
C TRP A 195 -2.93 -46.18 -0.22
N LEU A 196 -2.56 -46.90 -1.28
CA LEU A 196 -2.00 -46.35 -2.51
C LEU A 196 -3.00 -45.44 -3.21
N VAL A 197 -4.26 -45.86 -3.33
CA VAL A 197 -5.33 -45.05 -3.96
C VAL A 197 -5.63 -43.81 -3.12
N ALA A 198 -5.75 -43.95 -1.79
CA ALA A 198 -5.92 -42.80 -0.89
C ALA A 198 -4.76 -41.79 -1.01
N SER A 199 -3.52 -42.28 -1.01
CA SER A 199 -2.31 -41.46 -1.14
C SER A 199 -2.25 -40.75 -2.50
N ARG A 200 -2.58 -41.44 -3.59
CA ARG A 200 -2.59 -40.85 -4.94
C ARG A 200 -3.69 -39.80 -5.09
N LEU A 201 -4.89 -40.04 -4.56
CA LEU A 201 -5.97 -39.05 -4.55
C LEU A 201 -5.62 -37.81 -3.71
N SER A 202 -4.91 -38.00 -2.59
CA SER A 202 -4.44 -36.91 -1.73
C SER A 202 -3.37 -36.04 -2.41
N GLN A 203 -2.44 -36.67 -3.15
CA GLN A 203 -1.44 -35.96 -3.98
C GLN A 203 -2.09 -35.10 -5.08
N GLU A 204 -3.13 -35.60 -5.74
CA GLU A 204 -3.89 -34.88 -6.77
C GLU A 204 -4.93 -33.90 -6.19
N GLY A 205 -4.95 -33.70 -4.87
CA GLY A 205 -5.81 -32.73 -4.19
C GLY A 205 -7.27 -33.17 -3.99
N ASN A 206 -7.65 -34.40 -4.34
CA ASN A 206 -8.98 -34.95 -4.06
C ASN A 206 -9.03 -35.55 -2.64
N TYR A 207 -8.91 -34.67 -1.64
CA TYR A 207 -8.83 -35.06 -0.23
C TYR A 207 -10.09 -35.76 0.29
N ALA A 208 -11.25 -35.50 -0.31
CA ALA A 208 -12.53 -36.06 0.11
C ALA A 208 -12.69 -37.53 -0.30
N ASP A 209 -12.32 -37.89 -1.53
CA ASP A 209 -12.29 -39.30 -1.93
C ASP A 209 -11.08 -40.02 -1.33
N ALA A 210 -9.93 -39.36 -1.18
CA ALA A 210 -8.80 -39.90 -0.43
C ALA A 210 -9.20 -40.31 0.99
N GLN A 211 -10.01 -39.51 1.68
CA GLN A 211 -10.52 -39.81 3.02
C GLN A 211 -11.40 -41.08 3.02
N LYS A 212 -12.31 -41.25 2.05
CA LYS A 212 -13.11 -42.49 1.91
C LYS A 212 -12.22 -43.73 1.76
N TRP A 213 -11.17 -43.62 0.94
CA TRP A 213 -10.23 -44.72 0.71
C TRP A 213 -9.38 -45.05 1.95
N PHE A 214 -9.04 -44.06 2.77
CA PHE A 214 -8.44 -44.33 4.09
C PHE A 214 -9.42 -45.02 5.05
N ASN A 215 -10.73 -44.72 5.02
CA ASN A 215 -11.72 -45.33 5.91
C ASN A 215 -11.87 -46.86 5.70
N TYR A 216 -11.49 -47.41 4.54
CA TYR A 216 -11.37 -48.86 4.33
C TYR A 216 -10.25 -49.52 5.15
N ILE A 217 -9.35 -48.73 5.75
CA ILE A 217 -8.29 -49.20 6.66
C ILE A 217 -8.51 -48.67 8.08
N PHE A 218 -8.72 -47.36 8.20
CA PHE A 218 -8.85 -46.63 9.46
C PHE A 218 -9.98 -45.58 9.38
N ASP A 219 -11.07 -45.79 10.12
CA ASP A 219 -12.18 -44.83 10.25
C ASP A 219 -12.33 -44.37 11.72
N PRO A 220 -11.88 -43.15 12.09
CA PRO A 220 -11.96 -42.66 13.46
C PRO A 220 -13.39 -42.36 13.95
N SER A 221 -14.42 -42.49 13.11
CA SER A 221 -15.83 -42.37 13.51
C SER A 221 -16.48 -43.68 13.91
N ALA A 222 -15.85 -44.82 13.59
CA ALA A 222 -16.49 -46.13 13.63
C ALA A 222 -16.12 -46.92 14.91
N CYS A 223 -16.69 -46.52 16.05
CA CYS A 223 -16.58 -47.21 17.33
C CYS A 223 -17.90 -47.88 17.76
N GLY A 224 -17.80 -48.91 18.60
CA GLY A 224 -18.94 -49.73 19.03
C GLY A 224 -19.50 -50.62 17.92
N ARG A 225 -18.64 -51.10 17.00
CA ARG A 225 -19.04 -52.00 15.90
C ARG A 225 -19.62 -53.31 16.47
N VAL A 226 -20.64 -53.86 15.80
CA VAL A 226 -21.26 -55.14 16.18
C VAL A 226 -20.65 -56.25 15.32
N SER A 227 -19.69 -56.97 15.88
CA SER A 227 -18.98 -58.02 15.15
C SER A 227 -19.91 -59.15 14.71
N SER A 228 -19.81 -59.54 13.44
CA SER A 228 -20.53 -60.68 12.84
C SER A 228 -20.10 -62.04 13.44
N ASN A 229 -18.85 -62.12 13.87
CA ASN A 229 -18.21 -63.31 14.43
C ASN A 229 -17.60 -62.98 15.81
N ALA A 230 -17.86 -63.83 16.81
CA ALA A 230 -17.34 -63.67 18.16
C ALA A 230 -15.88 -64.14 18.32
N ASP A 231 -15.40 -65.03 17.45
CA ASP A 231 -14.01 -65.53 17.46
C ASP A 231 -13.05 -64.54 16.79
N TYR A 232 -13.57 -63.67 15.91
CA TYR A 232 -12.82 -62.65 15.17
C TYR A 232 -13.55 -61.29 15.26
N PRO A 233 -13.60 -60.68 16.46
CA PRO A 233 -14.31 -59.44 16.67
C PRO A 233 -13.68 -58.29 15.88
N GLU A 234 -14.51 -57.62 15.07
CA GLU A 234 -14.14 -56.37 14.40
C GLU A 234 -13.86 -55.28 15.46
N PRO A 235 -12.64 -54.73 15.55
CA PRO A 235 -12.30 -53.74 16.56
C PRO A 235 -12.74 -52.33 16.14
N ASP A 236 -12.77 -51.43 17.12
CA ASP A 236 -13.00 -50.01 16.87
C ASP A 236 -11.93 -49.43 15.94
N TYR A 237 -12.37 -48.57 15.03
CA TYR A 237 -11.58 -47.79 14.06
C TYR A 237 -10.84 -48.57 12.95
N TRP A 238 -10.42 -49.82 13.18
CA TRP A 238 -9.60 -50.58 12.22
C TRP A 238 -10.41 -51.60 11.42
N SER A 239 -10.40 -51.44 10.10
CA SER A 239 -11.18 -52.28 9.16
C SER A 239 -10.34 -53.41 8.52
N VAL A 240 -9.03 -53.47 8.78
CA VAL A 240 -8.10 -54.45 8.18
C VAL A 240 -7.55 -55.41 9.23
N ARG A 241 -7.95 -56.68 9.11
CA ARG A 241 -7.69 -57.79 10.04
C ARG A 241 -6.22 -58.00 10.42
N PRO A 242 -5.25 -58.12 9.49
CA PRO A 242 -3.85 -58.35 9.88
C PRO A 242 -3.16 -57.13 10.52
N LEU A 243 -3.82 -55.96 10.64
CA LEU A 243 -3.29 -54.84 11.44
C LEU A 243 -3.56 -54.98 12.95
N VAL A 244 -4.42 -55.92 13.36
CA VAL A 244 -4.99 -55.99 14.72
C VAL A 244 -5.02 -57.40 15.31
N GLU A 245 -4.78 -58.44 14.50
CA GLU A 245 -4.48 -59.79 15.01
C GLU A 245 -3.08 -59.87 15.64
N THR A 246 -2.88 -60.81 16.57
CA THR A 246 -1.59 -61.06 17.21
C THR A 246 -0.52 -61.47 16.19
N ASN A 247 0.69 -60.88 16.31
CA ASN A 247 1.81 -61.08 15.39
C ASN A 247 2.09 -62.58 15.16
N SER A 248 2.18 -62.99 13.89
CA SER A 248 2.44 -64.37 13.49
C SER A 248 3.93 -64.73 13.64
N GLN A 249 4.26 -66.03 13.71
CA GLN A 249 5.67 -66.47 13.80
C GLN A 249 6.38 -66.37 12.44
N GLU A 250 5.61 -66.41 11.35
CA GLU A 250 6.04 -66.34 9.96
C GLU A 250 6.49 -64.92 9.58
N SER A 251 5.88 -63.86 10.13
CA SER A 251 6.31 -62.48 9.87
C SER A 251 7.68 -62.18 10.51
N LEU A 252 7.96 -62.74 11.69
CA LEU A 252 9.26 -62.65 12.35
C LEU A 252 10.37 -63.34 11.54
N ALA A 253 10.05 -64.44 10.83
CA ALA A 253 11.02 -65.13 9.98
C ALA A 253 11.45 -64.30 8.74
N ALA A 254 10.57 -63.44 8.22
CA ALA A 254 10.92 -62.48 7.16
C ALA A 254 11.81 -61.35 7.69
N LEU A 255 11.52 -60.83 8.88
CA LEU A 255 12.30 -59.78 9.55
C LEU A 255 13.77 -60.19 9.80
N VAL A 256 14.04 -61.48 10.06
CA VAL A 256 15.41 -62.01 10.19
C VAL A 256 16.20 -61.98 8.87
N GLN A 257 15.52 -62.04 7.72
CA GLN A 257 16.17 -61.99 6.40
C GLN A 257 16.38 -60.56 5.90
N HIS A 258 15.45 -59.66 6.23
CA HIS A 258 15.44 -58.26 5.79
C HIS A 258 15.14 -57.31 6.97
N PRO A 259 16.10 -57.12 7.90
CA PRO A 259 15.94 -56.35 9.13
C PRO A 259 16.01 -54.82 8.93
N ASP A 260 16.33 -54.37 7.73
CA ASP A 260 16.48 -52.97 7.31
C ASP A 260 15.34 -52.48 6.40
N ASP A 261 14.41 -53.36 6.02
CA ASP A 261 13.23 -53.04 5.23
C ASP A 261 12.07 -52.54 6.13
N PRO A 262 11.59 -51.29 5.98
CA PRO A 262 10.57 -50.71 6.84
C PRO A 262 9.18 -51.33 6.66
N ASP A 263 8.86 -51.85 5.48
CA ASP A 263 7.57 -52.49 5.20
C ASP A 263 7.54 -53.94 5.75
N ILE A 264 8.71 -54.61 5.82
CA ILE A 264 8.86 -55.89 6.52
C ILE A 264 8.86 -55.69 8.05
N ILE A 265 9.53 -54.67 8.58
CA ILE A 265 9.42 -54.27 9.99
C ILE A 265 7.95 -53.99 10.35
N ALA A 266 7.23 -53.24 9.51
CA ALA A 266 5.84 -52.90 9.73
C ALA A 266 4.87 -54.09 9.54
N LYS A 267 5.23 -55.10 8.74
CA LYS A 267 4.48 -56.37 8.65
C LYS A 267 4.76 -57.31 9.84
N ALA A 268 5.93 -57.19 10.47
CA ALA A 268 6.29 -57.95 11.67
C ALA A 268 5.72 -57.34 12.96
N ASP A 269 5.64 -56.00 13.04
CA ASP A 269 4.88 -55.25 14.05
C ASP A 269 3.91 -54.24 13.37
N PRO A 270 2.64 -54.64 13.14
CA PRO A 270 1.62 -53.82 12.50
C PRO A 270 1.32 -52.48 13.18
N ALA A 271 1.77 -52.26 14.43
CA ALA A 271 1.68 -50.95 15.06
C ALA A 271 2.42 -49.86 14.26
N HIS A 272 3.39 -50.21 13.40
CA HIS A 272 4.04 -49.26 12.49
C HIS A 272 3.12 -48.85 11.32
N TYR A 273 2.44 -49.80 10.69
CA TYR A 273 1.43 -49.47 9.68
C TYR A 273 0.26 -48.68 10.27
N GLN A 274 -0.19 -49.01 11.48
CA GLN A 274 -1.20 -48.22 12.18
C GLN A 274 -0.76 -46.75 12.33
N LYS A 275 0.47 -46.51 12.83
CA LYS A 275 1.04 -45.15 12.95
C LYS A 275 1.12 -44.46 11.58
N ALA A 276 1.59 -45.16 10.54
CA ALA A 276 1.73 -44.61 9.19
C ALA A 276 0.39 -44.20 8.57
N ILE A 277 -0.64 -45.03 8.67
CA ILE A 277 -2.00 -44.73 8.17
C ILE A 277 -2.62 -43.56 8.94
N VAL A 278 -2.50 -43.52 10.27
CA VAL A 278 -2.97 -42.37 11.07
C VAL A 278 -2.25 -41.09 10.65
N MET A 279 -0.93 -41.14 10.46
CA MET A 279 -0.16 -39.98 9.97
C MET A 279 -0.60 -39.52 8.57
N ALA A 280 -0.81 -40.46 7.64
CA ALA A 280 -1.30 -40.16 6.29
C ALA A 280 -2.73 -39.57 6.28
N TYR A 281 -3.62 -40.10 7.12
CA TYR A 281 -4.98 -39.58 7.30
C TYR A 281 -4.99 -38.15 7.88
N LEU A 282 -4.16 -37.90 8.89
CA LEU A 282 -3.98 -36.56 9.48
C LEU A 282 -3.36 -35.60 8.45
N ALA A 283 -2.37 -36.03 7.67
CA ALA A 283 -1.79 -35.24 6.59
C ALA A 283 -2.82 -34.88 5.51
N ASN A 284 -3.71 -35.80 5.15
CA ASN A 284 -4.81 -35.57 4.21
C ASN A 284 -5.80 -34.51 4.75
N LEU A 285 -6.16 -34.58 6.04
CA LEU A 285 -7.02 -33.57 6.69
C LEU A 285 -6.33 -32.21 6.83
N ILE A 286 -5.01 -32.18 7.10
CA ILE A 286 -4.20 -30.94 7.11
C ILE A 286 -4.18 -30.34 5.70
N ALA A 287 -3.94 -31.13 4.65
CA ALA A 287 -3.91 -30.68 3.27
C ALA A 287 -5.27 -30.13 2.80
N ALA A 288 -6.37 -30.78 3.18
CA ALA A 288 -7.73 -30.29 2.96
C ALA A 288 -7.99 -28.95 3.70
N GLY A 289 -7.56 -28.83 4.96
CA GLY A 289 -7.66 -27.57 5.72
C GLY A 289 -6.83 -26.45 5.08
N ASP A 290 -5.62 -26.77 4.64
CA ASP A 290 -4.72 -25.87 3.92
C ASP A 290 -5.31 -25.42 2.56
N ALA A 291 -6.08 -26.27 1.89
CA ALA A 291 -6.81 -25.91 0.66
C ALA A 291 -7.99 -24.98 0.96
N ASP A 292 -8.85 -25.33 1.93
CA ASP A 292 -9.97 -24.49 2.36
C ASP A 292 -9.52 -23.11 2.86
N TYR A 293 -8.35 -23.03 3.53
CA TYR A 293 -7.74 -21.77 3.98
C TYR A 293 -7.37 -20.88 2.77
N ARG A 294 -6.75 -21.44 1.73
CA ARG A 294 -6.30 -20.68 0.55
C ARG A 294 -7.45 -20.05 -0.26
N LEU A 295 -8.70 -20.41 -0.01
CA LEU A 295 -9.88 -19.74 -0.58
C LEU A 295 -10.08 -18.32 -0.04
N LEU A 296 -9.60 -18.02 1.18
CA LEU A 296 -9.69 -16.71 1.85
C LEU A 296 -11.12 -16.13 1.99
N THR A 297 -12.16 -16.95 1.82
CA THR A 297 -13.56 -16.60 2.10
C THR A 297 -13.92 -16.92 3.55
N ASN A 298 -14.94 -16.26 4.12
CA ASN A 298 -15.41 -16.54 5.48
C ASN A 298 -15.76 -18.03 5.68
N ASP A 299 -16.41 -18.64 4.68
CA ASP A 299 -16.82 -20.05 4.73
C ASP A 299 -15.61 -20.99 4.58
N GLY A 300 -14.66 -20.68 3.70
CA GLY A 300 -13.42 -21.46 3.55
C GLY A 300 -12.55 -21.41 4.81
N LEU A 301 -12.40 -20.23 5.41
CA LEU A 301 -11.69 -20.06 6.69
C LEU A 301 -12.42 -20.79 7.85
N ALA A 302 -13.75 -20.87 7.82
CA ALA A 302 -14.53 -21.65 8.78
C ALA A 302 -14.35 -23.17 8.57
N GLN A 303 -14.38 -23.67 7.33
CA GLN A 303 -14.14 -25.08 7.02
C GLN A 303 -12.70 -25.52 7.38
N ALA A 304 -11.70 -24.70 7.02
CA ALA A 304 -10.31 -24.92 7.40
C ALA A 304 -10.18 -25.05 8.94
N LYS A 305 -10.79 -24.11 9.69
CA LYS A 305 -10.83 -24.16 11.16
C LYS A 305 -11.46 -25.43 11.70
N LEU A 306 -12.55 -25.93 11.11
CA LEU A 306 -13.19 -27.18 11.51
C LEU A 306 -12.25 -28.37 11.30
N ARG A 307 -11.61 -28.49 10.13
CA ARG A 307 -10.65 -29.57 9.83
C ARG A 307 -9.43 -29.54 10.75
N TYR A 308 -8.83 -28.37 10.97
CA TYR A 308 -7.69 -28.26 11.89
C TYR A 308 -8.06 -28.59 13.34
N MET A 309 -9.28 -28.24 13.78
CA MET A 309 -9.79 -28.68 15.08
C MET A 309 -10.01 -30.19 15.14
N GLN A 310 -10.53 -30.82 14.07
CA GLN A 310 -10.64 -32.28 13.97
C GLN A 310 -9.27 -32.96 14.08
N VAL A 311 -8.27 -32.49 13.34
CA VAL A 311 -6.89 -32.99 13.44
C VAL A 311 -6.32 -32.79 14.85
N LYS A 312 -6.56 -31.64 15.49
CA LYS A 312 -6.13 -31.41 16.88
C LYS A 312 -6.80 -32.35 17.88
N THR A 313 -8.08 -32.70 17.67
CA THR A 313 -8.79 -33.69 18.49
C THR A 313 -8.24 -35.10 18.29
N LEU A 314 -7.90 -35.49 17.05
CA LEU A 314 -7.31 -36.80 16.74
C LEU A 314 -5.86 -36.95 17.23
N LEU A 315 -5.07 -35.88 17.16
CA LEU A 315 -3.70 -35.84 17.72
C LEU A 315 -3.70 -35.87 19.27
N GLY A 316 -4.69 -35.26 19.91
CA GLY A 316 -4.72 -35.11 21.36
C GLY A 316 -3.65 -34.14 21.91
N PRO A 317 -3.28 -34.25 23.20
CA PRO A 317 -2.27 -33.38 23.80
C PRO A 317 -0.86 -33.65 23.24
N ARG A 318 -0.09 -32.59 22.96
CA ARG A 318 1.32 -32.69 22.53
C ARG A 318 2.15 -33.33 23.65
N PRO A 319 3.04 -34.32 23.38
CA PRO A 319 3.70 -35.14 24.40
C PRO A 319 4.89 -34.44 25.09
N ASP A 320 4.73 -33.17 25.47
CA ASP A 320 5.80 -32.27 25.98
C ASP A 320 6.20 -32.54 27.45
N THR A 321 6.14 -33.80 27.90
CA THR A 321 6.24 -34.19 29.30
C THR A 321 7.54 -34.93 29.64
N SER A 322 8.68 -34.24 29.50
CA SER A 322 9.88 -34.58 30.29
C SER A 322 10.81 -33.37 30.47
N THR A 323 10.52 -32.53 31.48
CA THR A 323 11.48 -31.52 31.98
C THR A 323 12.47 -32.09 33.00
N LEU A 324 12.34 -33.36 33.35
CA LEU A 324 13.28 -34.13 34.18
C LEU A 324 14.10 -35.05 33.28
N GLN A 325 14.98 -34.45 32.48
CA GLN A 325 15.99 -35.20 31.72
C GLN A 325 16.95 -35.87 32.71
N GLN A 326 16.76 -37.19 32.94
CA GLN A 326 17.57 -37.98 33.86
C GLN A 326 18.99 -38.28 33.32
N TRP A 327 19.19 -38.06 32.02
CA TRP A 327 20.48 -38.19 31.34
C TRP A 327 21.52 -37.23 31.91
N GLN A 328 22.64 -37.76 32.39
CA GLN A 328 23.79 -36.97 32.84
C GLN A 328 24.89 -37.03 31.78
N PRO A 329 25.56 -35.90 31.45
CA PRO A 329 26.68 -35.93 30.52
C PRO A 329 27.85 -36.75 31.06
N ASP A 330 28.28 -37.76 30.28
CA ASP A 330 29.46 -38.59 30.54
C ASP A 330 30.43 -38.52 29.35
N THR A 331 31.64 -39.07 29.50
CA THR A 331 32.64 -39.09 28.44
C THR A 331 32.28 -40.07 27.32
N LEU A 332 32.70 -39.76 26.09
CA LEU A 332 32.49 -40.65 24.94
C LEU A 332 33.14 -42.03 25.14
N GLU A 333 34.25 -42.10 25.88
CA GLU A 333 34.95 -43.36 26.22
C GLU A 333 34.12 -44.25 27.15
N ASN A 334 33.48 -43.65 28.17
CA ASN A 334 32.55 -44.36 29.05
C ASN A 334 31.28 -44.78 28.30
N ILE A 335 30.66 -43.89 27.52
CA ILE A 335 29.43 -44.17 26.77
C ILE A 335 29.66 -45.27 25.71
N ALA A 336 30.80 -45.27 25.02
CA ALA A 336 31.14 -46.29 24.02
C ALA A 336 31.57 -47.64 24.61
N SER A 337 31.93 -47.69 25.89
CA SER A 337 32.28 -48.94 26.61
C SER A 337 31.12 -49.53 27.43
N GLN A 338 30.05 -48.77 27.70
CA GLN A 338 28.80 -49.29 28.26
C GLN A 338 28.15 -50.32 27.32
N ARG A 339 27.48 -51.32 27.91
CA ARG A 339 26.76 -52.40 27.20
C ARG A 339 25.49 -52.72 27.97
N ASN A 340 24.41 -52.99 27.23
CA ASN A 340 23.10 -53.27 27.79
C ASN A 340 23.06 -54.72 28.31
N THR A 341 23.37 -54.89 29.60
CA THR A 341 23.43 -56.21 30.25
C THR A 341 22.07 -56.88 30.31
N ASP A 342 20.99 -56.11 30.35
CA ASP A 342 19.63 -56.60 30.50
C ASP A 342 19.10 -57.13 29.16
N LEU A 343 19.47 -56.48 28.05
CA LEU A 343 19.26 -57.01 26.69
C LEU A 343 20.06 -58.30 26.46
N THR A 344 21.35 -58.34 26.81
CA THR A 344 22.14 -59.58 26.67
C THR A 344 21.60 -60.71 27.54
N ALA A 345 21.15 -60.43 28.77
CA ALA A 345 20.50 -61.41 29.62
C ALA A 345 19.15 -61.90 29.05
N LEU A 346 18.40 -61.03 28.35
CA LEU A 346 17.19 -61.41 27.63
C LEU A 346 17.51 -62.34 26.45
N GLU A 347 18.52 -62.00 25.64
CA GLU A 347 19.01 -62.82 24.52
C GLU A 347 19.47 -64.21 24.99
N ASP A 348 20.30 -64.28 26.04
CA ASP A 348 20.74 -65.53 26.68
C ASP A 348 19.55 -66.36 27.21
N SER A 349 18.53 -65.71 27.77
CA SER A 349 17.35 -66.39 28.30
C SER A 349 16.41 -66.96 27.23
N ALA A 350 16.39 -66.34 26.03
CA ALA A 350 15.39 -66.62 25.00
C ALA A 350 15.49 -68.03 24.41
N SER A 351 16.63 -68.71 24.55
CA SER A 351 16.86 -70.08 24.04
C SER A 351 16.70 -70.23 22.51
N ILE A 352 16.79 -69.12 21.77
CA ILE A 352 16.65 -69.05 20.31
C ILE A 352 18.04 -68.86 19.69
N SER A 353 18.33 -69.59 18.60
CA SER A 353 19.55 -69.36 17.82
C SER A 353 19.38 -68.10 16.96
N LEU A 354 19.71 -66.94 17.53
CA LEU A 354 19.77 -65.67 16.80
C LEU A 354 20.71 -65.82 15.59
N HIS A 355 20.24 -65.38 14.43
CA HIS A 355 21.02 -65.43 13.18
C HIS A 355 21.88 -64.17 13.08
N ALA A 356 23.11 -64.31 12.57
CA ALA A 356 24.04 -63.18 12.48
C ALA A 356 23.57 -62.15 11.44
N PHE A 357 23.30 -60.93 11.89
CA PHE A 357 22.91 -59.80 11.04
C PHE A 357 23.99 -59.48 9.99
N SER A 358 23.55 -59.00 8.81
CA SER A 358 24.48 -58.41 7.85
C SER A 358 25.04 -57.10 8.42
N GLY A 359 26.36 -56.91 8.39
CA GLY A 359 27.05 -55.84 9.11
C GLY A 359 26.91 -54.43 8.51
N SER A 360 25.85 -54.13 7.74
CA SER A 360 25.66 -52.87 7.02
C SER A 360 25.40 -51.67 7.93
N SER A 361 24.82 -51.89 9.12
CA SER A 361 24.31 -50.84 10.02
C SER A 361 24.68 -51.05 11.50
N THR A 362 25.79 -51.75 11.79
CA THR A 362 26.20 -52.09 13.17
C THR A 362 26.28 -50.88 14.10
N VAL A 363 26.84 -49.75 13.64
CA VAL A 363 26.97 -48.52 14.44
C VAL A 363 25.60 -47.94 14.84
N ALA A 364 24.57 -48.07 13.99
CA ALA A 364 23.22 -47.63 14.32
C ALA A 364 22.57 -48.54 15.36
N GLN A 365 22.81 -49.86 15.27
CA GLN A 365 22.38 -50.84 16.27
C GLN A 365 23.09 -50.60 17.62
N GLU A 366 24.41 -50.42 17.63
CA GLU A 366 25.22 -50.12 18.83
C GLU A 366 24.75 -48.86 19.58
N VAL A 367 24.28 -47.83 18.86
CA VAL A 367 23.67 -46.63 19.48
C VAL A 367 22.25 -46.91 19.97
N ALA A 368 21.44 -47.66 19.21
CA ALA A 368 20.04 -47.93 19.54
C ALA A 368 19.84 -48.86 20.76
N ILE A 369 20.79 -49.78 21.02
CA ILE A 369 20.73 -50.70 22.16
C ILE A 369 21.37 -50.14 23.45
N ASN A 370 22.06 -49.01 23.37
CA ASN A 370 22.86 -48.48 24.48
C ASN A 370 22.04 -47.56 25.40
N ASP A 371 21.86 -47.95 26.66
CA ASP A 371 21.03 -47.26 27.66
C ASP A 371 21.48 -45.83 27.97
N ALA A 372 22.70 -45.44 27.55
CA ALA A 372 23.15 -44.05 27.58
C ALA A 372 22.36 -43.11 26.65
N PHE A 373 21.57 -43.63 25.70
CA PHE A 373 20.76 -42.84 24.78
C PHE A 373 19.25 -43.02 25.04
N SER A 374 18.51 -41.91 25.03
CA SER A 374 17.05 -41.93 25.11
C SER A 374 16.42 -42.07 23.73
N LEU A 375 15.36 -42.88 23.61
CA LEU A 375 14.61 -43.04 22.36
C LEU A 375 14.05 -41.69 21.87
N PRO A 376 14.28 -41.28 20.60
CA PRO A 376 13.81 -40.01 20.09
C PRO A 376 12.31 -40.03 19.81
N LEU A 377 11.64 -38.88 20.06
CA LEU A 377 10.26 -38.67 19.62
C LEU A 377 10.21 -38.53 18.08
N ASN A 378 9.14 -39.03 17.45
CA ASN A 378 8.95 -38.91 16.00
C ASN A 378 8.73 -37.44 15.60
N ALA A 379 9.76 -36.84 14.98
CA ALA A 379 9.75 -35.44 14.56
C ALA A 379 8.69 -35.10 13.51
N GLN A 380 8.32 -36.04 12.62
CA GLN A 380 7.26 -35.82 11.63
C GLN A 380 5.89 -35.72 12.30
N LEU A 381 5.63 -36.57 13.30
CA LEU A 381 4.40 -36.55 14.09
C LEU A 381 4.35 -35.29 14.98
N LEU A 382 5.45 -34.92 15.64
CA LEU A 382 5.58 -33.67 16.41
C LEU A 382 5.24 -32.43 15.56
N ASN A 383 5.76 -32.38 14.34
CA ASN A 383 5.51 -31.29 13.39
C ASN A 383 4.01 -31.13 13.03
N TYR A 384 3.16 -32.15 13.17
CA TYR A 384 1.71 -31.97 12.95
C TYR A 384 1.05 -31.12 14.02
N TRP A 385 1.46 -31.19 15.29
CA TRP A 385 0.98 -30.22 16.30
C TRP A 385 1.47 -28.80 15.97
N ASP A 386 2.72 -28.66 15.57
CA ASP A 386 3.35 -27.35 15.31
C ASP A 386 2.72 -26.66 14.09
N VAL A 387 2.45 -27.43 13.03
CA VAL A 387 1.66 -26.98 11.87
C VAL A 387 0.24 -26.61 12.30
N ILE A 388 -0.46 -27.48 13.04
CA ILE A 388 -1.85 -27.23 13.44
C ILE A 388 -1.99 -25.99 14.33
N ASP A 389 -1.11 -25.81 15.32
CA ASP A 389 -1.15 -24.61 16.17
C ASP A 389 -0.69 -23.36 15.43
N SER A 390 0.22 -23.46 14.44
CA SER A 390 0.52 -22.36 13.51
C SER A 390 -0.71 -21.97 12.66
N ARG A 391 -1.40 -22.94 12.04
CA ARG A 391 -2.62 -22.69 11.24
C ARG A 391 -3.75 -22.11 12.09
N LEU A 392 -4.00 -22.68 13.27
CA LEU A 392 -5.02 -22.19 14.20
C LEU A 392 -4.64 -20.83 14.80
N TYR A 393 -3.35 -20.52 15.00
CA TYR A 393 -2.89 -19.19 15.37
C TYR A 393 -3.19 -18.18 14.27
N ASN A 394 -2.80 -18.46 13.02
CA ASN A 394 -3.03 -17.56 11.90
C ASN A 394 -4.53 -17.28 11.69
N LEU A 395 -5.39 -18.32 11.76
CA LEU A 395 -6.85 -18.17 11.70
C LEU A 395 -7.45 -17.35 12.83
N ARG A 396 -6.85 -17.37 14.03
CA ARG A 396 -7.31 -16.58 15.19
C ARG A 396 -6.89 -15.10 15.09
N HIS A 397 -5.83 -14.79 14.34
CA HIS A 397 -5.25 -13.44 14.23
C HIS A 397 -5.47 -12.79 12.85
N ASN A 398 -6.35 -13.35 12.01
CA ASN A 398 -6.67 -12.85 10.67
C ASN A 398 -5.41 -12.73 9.77
N LEU A 399 -4.54 -13.74 9.86
CA LEU A 399 -3.35 -13.90 9.02
C LEU A 399 -3.61 -14.95 7.94
N SER A 400 -2.81 -14.91 6.87
CA SER A 400 -2.79 -15.92 5.82
C SER A 400 -2.15 -17.22 6.31
N ILE A 401 -2.24 -18.25 5.48
CA ILE A 401 -1.50 -19.51 5.67
C ILE A 401 0.04 -19.31 5.80
N THR A 402 0.58 -18.21 5.28
CA THR A 402 1.99 -17.80 5.38
C THR A 402 2.27 -16.76 6.48
N GLY A 403 1.29 -16.43 7.33
CA GLY A 403 1.43 -15.47 8.43
C GLY A 403 1.33 -13.99 8.05
N GLN A 404 1.05 -13.67 6.79
CA GLN A 404 0.86 -12.28 6.34
C GLN A 404 -0.56 -11.77 6.69
N PRO A 405 -0.76 -10.54 7.19
CA PRO A 405 -2.09 -10.03 7.51
C PRO A 405 -3.05 -10.02 6.31
N ILE A 406 -4.26 -10.57 6.47
CA ILE A 406 -5.31 -10.52 5.43
C ILE A 406 -6.21 -9.31 5.70
N THR A 407 -6.39 -8.44 4.71
CA THR A 407 -7.54 -7.52 4.72
C THR A 407 -8.71 -8.23 4.03
N ILE A 408 -9.63 -8.82 4.80
CA ILE A 408 -10.90 -9.32 4.26
C ILE A 408 -11.77 -8.09 3.95
N PRO A 409 -12.04 -7.76 2.67
CA PRO A 409 -12.64 -6.47 2.32
C PRO A 409 -14.15 -6.49 2.57
N LEU A 410 -14.65 -5.64 3.47
CA LEU A 410 -16.08 -5.55 3.75
C LEU A 410 -16.82 -4.77 2.65
N TYR A 411 -16.30 -3.62 2.23
CA TYR A 411 -16.54 -2.88 0.97
C TYR A 411 -15.47 -1.74 0.84
N ALA A 412 -15.50 -0.94 -0.23
CA ALA A 412 -14.40 -0.02 -0.63
C ALA A 412 -14.32 1.33 0.13
N THR A 413 -13.22 2.08 -0.06
CA THR A 413 -12.77 3.23 0.77
C THR A 413 -12.91 4.65 0.15
N PRO A 414 -12.87 5.75 0.95
CA PRO A 414 -13.15 7.14 0.50
C PRO A 414 -11.93 8.11 0.44
N VAL A 415 -12.19 9.36 0.03
CA VAL A 415 -11.26 10.39 -0.56
C VAL A 415 -11.79 11.81 -0.18
N ASN A 416 -11.07 12.93 0.03
CA ASN A 416 -9.62 13.31 0.14
C ASN A 416 -9.51 14.72 0.83
N PRO A 417 -8.39 15.10 1.51
CA PRO A 417 -8.31 16.30 2.37
C PRO A 417 -7.85 17.61 1.68
N ALA A 418 -8.75 18.32 0.98
CA ALA A 418 -8.43 19.56 0.24
C ALA A 418 -8.87 20.90 0.89
N LEU A 419 -9.36 20.90 2.15
CA LEU A 419 -10.18 22.00 2.70
C LEU A 419 -9.48 22.98 3.68
N LEU A 420 -8.17 23.22 3.56
CA LEU A 420 -7.40 24.03 4.54
C LEU A 420 -6.79 25.35 4.03
N VAL A 421 -6.95 25.70 2.74
CA VAL A 421 -6.27 26.87 2.13
C VAL A 421 -7.15 28.13 2.07
N GLN A 422 -8.46 28.03 2.31
CA GLN A 422 -9.44 29.03 1.87
C GLN A 422 -9.83 30.12 2.92
N MET A 423 -9.10 30.26 4.03
CA MET A 423 -9.57 30.99 5.23
C MET A 423 -8.65 32.11 5.77
N ASN A 424 -7.87 32.82 4.93
CA ASN A 424 -6.90 33.81 5.45
C ASN A 424 -6.79 35.13 4.65
N ALA A 425 -7.92 35.79 4.35
CA ALA A 425 -7.94 37.03 3.56
C ALA A 425 -9.11 38.00 3.86
N THR A 426 -9.16 38.58 5.08
CA THR A 426 -9.99 39.77 5.38
C THR A 426 -9.29 40.65 6.42
N GLY A 427 -8.93 41.88 6.04
CA GLY A 427 -8.43 42.92 6.96
C GLY A 427 -9.45 44.05 7.12
N GLY A 428 -9.32 44.83 8.20
CA GLY A 428 -10.19 45.97 8.48
C GLY A 428 -9.56 46.96 9.47
N SER A 429 -10.02 48.21 9.46
CA SER A 429 -9.54 49.28 10.35
C SER A 429 -10.71 50.10 10.87
N LEU A 430 -10.60 50.60 12.11
CA LEU A 430 -11.49 51.62 12.65
C LEU A 430 -10.80 52.98 12.61
N SER A 431 -11.55 54.03 12.31
CA SER A 431 -11.24 55.42 12.62
C SER A 431 -12.55 56.17 12.91
N GLY A 432 -12.49 57.21 13.75
CA GLY A 432 -13.70 57.96 14.10
C GLY A 432 -13.68 58.61 15.48
N GLN A 433 -12.88 59.66 15.66
CA GLN A 433 -13.13 60.71 16.66
C GLN A 433 -12.31 61.96 16.34
N ALA A 434 -12.96 62.96 15.74
CA ALA A 434 -12.45 64.34 15.66
C ALA A 434 -13.30 65.22 16.59
N SER A 435 -12.67 66.14 17.32
CA SER A 435 -13.29 66.86 18.43
C SER A 435 -14.10 68.09 18.00
N THR A 436 -15.08 68.46 18.82
CA THR A 436 -15.94 69.64 18.59
C THR A 436 -15.17 70.94 18.89
N LEU A 437 -14.40 71.43 17.92
CA LEU A 437 -13.80 72.75 17.95
C LEU A 437 -14.90 73.83 17.98
N SER A 438 -14.92 74.65 19.05
CA SER A 438 -15.93 75.69 19.23
C SER A 438 -15.63 76.90 18.36
N MET A 439 -16.54 77.24 17.43
CA MET A 439 -16.36 78.35 16.48
C MET A 439 -16.30 79.69 17.23
N THR A 440 -15.18 80.39 17.11
CA THR A 440 -14.99 81.76 17.62
C THR A 440 -14.88 82.69 16.42
N ILE A 441 -15.69 83.76 16.36
CA ILE A 441 -15.71 84.69 15.22
C ILE A 441 -14.45 85.58 15.26
N PRO A 442 -13.56 85.52 14.24
CA PRO A 442 -12.39 86.39 14.13
C PRO A 442 -12.73 87.89 14.10
N PRO A 443 -11.77 88.79 14.40
CA PRO A 443 -11.97 90.23 14.27
C PRO A 443 -11.94 90.73 12.81
N TYR A 444 -11.50 89.88 11.86
CA TYR A 444 -11.38 90.18 10.43
C TYR A 444 -12.59 89.68 9.63
N ARG A 445 -12.89 90.38 8.54
CA ARG A 445 -13.93 90.05 7.56
C ARG A 445 -13.61 88.76 6.80
N PHE A 446 -14.65 88.14 6.24
CA PHE A 446 -14.60 86.87 5.53
C PHE A 446 -13.55 86.85 4.41
N ALA A 447 -13.51 87.92 3.59
CA ALA A 447 -12.66 87.99 2.42
C ALA A 447 -11.16 87.78 2.74
N SER A 448 -10.65 88.40 3.81
CA SER A 448 -9.25 88.24 4.25
C SER A 448 -9.01 86.86 4.86
N MET A 449 -9.92 86.38 5.71
CA MET A 449 -9.81 85.06 6.36
C MET A 449 -9.81 83.90 5.34
N LEU A 450 -10.61 84.01 4.27
CA LEU A 450 -10.66 83.03 3.18
C LEU A 450 -9.30 82.87 2.47
N GLN A 451 -8.62 83.99 2.17
CA GLN A 451 -7.33 83.95 1.47
C GLN A 451 -6.24 83.33 2.34
N HIS A 452 -6.24 83.61 3.65
CA HIS A 452 -5.35 82.95 4.60
C HIS A 452 -5.63 81.45 4.72
N ALA A 453 -6.90 81.02 4.76
CA ALA A 453 -7.27 79.60 4.79
C ALA A 453 -6.76 78.85 3.54
N ARG A 454 -6.99 79.40 2.33
CA ARG A 454 -6.52 78.81 1.07
C ARG A 454 -5.00 78.61 1.02
N GLY A 455 -4.23 79.61 1.47
CA GLY A 455 -2.78 79.51 1.52
C GLY A 455 -2.30 78.32 2.36
N ALA A 456 -2.93 78.11 3.53
CA ALA A 456 -2.61 77.00 4.42
C ALA A 456 -3.04 75.64 3.83
N VAL A 457 -4.23 75.56 3.20
CA VAL A 457 -4.72 74.34 2.54
C VAL A 457 -3.85 73.93 1.33
N SER A 458 -3.34 74.89 0.57
CA SER A 458 -2.39 74.63 -0.53
C SER A 458 -1.10 73.99 -0.03
N THR A 459 -0.57 74.45 1.11
CA THR A 459 0.59 73.82 1.77
C THR A 459 0.29 72.40 2.23
N LEU A 460 -0.88 72.17 2.85
CA LEU A 460 -1.33 70.84 3.28
C LEU A 460 -1.41 69.85 2.10
N SER A 461 -1.98 70.28 0.97
CA SER A 461 -2.11 69.47 -0.25
C SER A 461 -0.73 69.03 -0.79
N GLN A 462 0.25 69.95 -0.82
CA GLN A 462 1.63 69.65 -1.22
C GLN A 462 2.34 68.66 -0.29
N MET A 463 2.08 68.73 1.02
CA MET A 463 2.59 67.75 1.99
C MET A 463 2.01 66.36 1.74
N GLY A 464 0.70 66.25 1.47
CA GLY A 464 0.04 64.98 1.12
C GLY A 464 0.61 64.33 -0.15
N GLN A 465 0.80 65.12 -1.22
CA GLN A 465 1.39 64.64 -2.48
C GLN A 465 2.85 64.20 -2.31
N THR A 466 3.63 64.91 -1.48
CA THR A 466 5.00 64.51 -1.15
C THR A 466 5.04 63.21 -0.35
N LEU A 467 4.12 63.05 0.61
CA LEU A 467 3.98 61.87 1.45
C LEU A 467 3.60 60.63 0.62
N LEU A 468 2.64 60.77 -0.32
CA LEU A 468 2.27 59.71 -1.26
C LEU A 468 3.50 59.23 -2.08
N SER A 469 4.31 60.14 -2.63
CA SER A 469 5.51 59.74 -3.38
C SER A 469 6.57 59.04 -2.51
N TYR A 470 6.56 59.22 -1.20
CA TYR A 470 7.40 58.43 -0.30
C TYR A 470 6.83 57.04 -0.02
N TYR A 471 5.50 56.89 0.12
CA TYR A 471 4.84 55.57 0.18
C TYR A 471 5.13 54.73 -1.07
N GLU A 472 4.88 55.28 -2.27
CA GLU A 472 5.15 54.62 -3.55
C GLU A 472 6.60 54.12 -3.66
N ARG A 473 7.57 54.95 -3.25
CA ARG A 473 9.01 54.61 -3.31
C ARG A 473 9.41 53.59 -2.23
N LYS A 474 8.82 53.63 -1.04
CA LYS A 474 9.01 52.59 -0.02
C LYS A 474 8.50 51.24 -0.53
N GLU A 475 7.30 51.21 -1.09
CA GLU A 475 6.66 49.99 -1.58
C GLU A 475 7.39 49.44 -2.81
N SER A 476 7.76 50.29 -3.77
CA SER A 476 8.58 49.91 -4.93
C SER A 476 9.95 49.33 -4.53
N THR A 477 10.66 49.97 -3.60
CA THR A 477 11.98 49.47 -3.14
C THR A 477 11.87 48.22 -2.27
N GLY A 478 10.84 48.11 -1.42
CA GLY A 478 10.55 46.92 -0.63
C GLY A 478 10.08 45.74 -1.47
N LEU A 479 9.31 45.97 -2.54
CA LEU A 479 8.93 44.95 -3.51
C LEU A 479 10.15 44.46 -4.29
N GLN A 480 11.06 45.36 -4.69
CA GLN A 480 12.31 44.97 -5.34
C GLN A 480 13.18 44.09 -4.43
N GLU A 481 13.30 44.45 -3.15
CA GLU A 481 14.02 43.67 -2.14
C GLU A 481 13.36 42.29 -1.92
N LEU A 482 12.03 42.24 -1.79
CA LEU A 482 11.26 41.01 -1.64
C LEU A 482 11.39 40.08 -2.85
N GLN A 483 11.31 40.63 -4.08
CA GLN A 483 11.47 39.85 -5.31
C GLN A 483 12.87 39.24 -5.43
N GLN A 484 13.92 39.98 -5.10
CA GLN A 484 15.29 39.46 -5.14
C GLN A 484 15.54 38.42 -4.04
N ARG A 485 14.97 38.61 -2.85
CA ARG A 485 14.98 37.59 -1.79
C ARG A 485 14.24 36.33 -2.22
N GLN A 486 13.03 36.45 -2.77
CA GLN A 486 12.26 35.30 -3.27
C GLN A 486 12.97 34.56 -4.40
N ALA A 487 13.63 35.28 -5.33
CA ALA A 487 14.46 34.68 -6.37
C ALA A 487 15.67 33.93 -5.79
N LEU A 488 16.32 34.48 -4.77
CA LEU A 488 17.42 33.83 -4.06
C LEU A 488 16.94 32.57 -3.31
N ASP A 489 15.83 32.66 -2.58
CA ASP A 489 15.22 31.52 -1.88
C ASP A 489 14.83 30.41 -2.88
N LEU A 490 14.21 30.78 -4.02
CA LEU A 490 13.89 29.85 -5.13
C LEU A 490 15.13 29.21 -5.76
N SER A 491 16.25 29.93 -5.91
CA SER A 491 17.49 29.36 -6.46
C SER A 491 18.03 28.17 -5.64
N SER A 492 17.74 28.13 -4.34
CA SER A 492 18.11 26.99 -3.48
C SER A 492 17.34 25.71 -3.83
N PHE A 493 16.06 25.83 -4.23
CA PHE A 493 15.28 24.72 -4.75
C PHE A 493 15.79 24.29 -6.13
N THR A 494 16.15 25.23 -7.02
CA THR A 494 16.76 24.91 -8.32
C THR A 494 18.06 24.11 -8.16
N ILE A 495 18.96 24.54 -7.27
CA ILE A 495 20.21 23.80 -6.97
C ILE A 495 19.91 22.42 -6.39
N SER A 496 18.89 22.29 -5.54
CA SER A 496 18.49 21.00 -4.95
C SER A 496 17.89 20.05 -6.00
N LEU A 497 17.09 20.57 -6.93
CA LEU A 497 16.52 19.83 -8.06
C LEU A 497 17.62 19.35 -9.02
N GLN A 498 18.62 20.19 -9.33
CA GLN A 498 19.75 19.79 -10.18
C GLN A 498 20.63 18.72 -9.51
N LYS A 499 20.79 18.74 -8.19
CA LYS A 499 21.43 17.64 -7.44
C LYS A 499 20.62 16.34 -7.55
N GLN A 500 19.33 16.39 -7.27
CA GLN A 500 18.43 15.23 -7.38
C GLN A 500 18.40 14.65 -8.80
N ALA A 501 18.52 15.49 -9.84
CA ALA A 501 18.67 15.02 -11.22
C ALA A 501 19.99 14.27 -11.46
N ILE A 502 21.11 14.72 -10.87
CA ILE A 502 22.39 14.00 -10.92
C ILE A 502 22.29 12.68 -10.14
N ASP A 503 21.68 12.68 -8.94
CA ASP A 503 21.49 11.49 -8.12
C ASP A 503 20.61 10.44 -8.84
N ALA A 504 19.57 10.87 -9.55
CA ALA A 504 18.74 10.02 -10.40
C ALA A 504 19.54 9.43 -11.58
N LEU A 505 20.35 10.23 -12.27
CA LEU A 505 21.21 9.75 -13.37
C LEU A 505 22.34 8.80 -12.87
N GLN A 506 22.66 8.79 -11.57
CA GLN A 506 23.53 7.76 -10.96
C GLN A 506 22.77 6.48 -10.59
N ALA A 507 21.47 6.58 -10.28
CA ALA A 507 20.61 5.40 -10.10
C ALA A 507 20.33 4.70 -11.44
N ASP A 508 20.05 5.48 -12.50
CA ASP A 508 19.92 5.00 -13.88
C ASP A 508 21.19 4.25 -14.33
N GLN A 509 22.37 4.76 -13.97
CA GLN A 509 23.65 4.12 -14.30
C GLN A 509 23.75 2.74 -13.67
N LYS A 510 23.48 2.61 -12.37
CA LYS A 510 23.50 1.33 -11.65
C LYS A 510 22.46 0.33 -12.20
N ALA A 511 21.31 0.83 -12.66
CA ALA A 511 20.30 -0.01 -13.31
C ALA A 511 20.78 -0.53 -14.67
N LEU A 512 21.47 0.29 -15.47
CA LEU A 512 22.09 -0.14 -16.74
C LEU A 512 23.28 -1.08 -16.51
N GLU A 513 24.12 -0.84 -15.49
CA GLU A 513 25.20 -1.74 -15.09
C GLU A 513 24.66 -3.13 -14.71
N ALA A 514 23.66 -3.19 -13.82
CA ALA A 514 22.99 -4.46 -13.48
C ALA A 514 22.28 -5.11 -14.68
N SER A 515 21.73 -4.33 -15.61
CA SER A 515 21.17 -4.86 -16.86
C SER A 515 22.24 -5.42 -17.79
N LYS A 516 23.47 -4.88 -17.75
CA LYS A 516 24.62 -5.42 -18.49
C LYS A 516 25.08 -6.74 -17.88
N ASP A 517 25.17 -6.85 -16.56
CA ASP A 517 25.54 -8.10 -15.88
C ASP A 517 24.57 -9.24 -16.20
N ILE A 518 23.26 -8.95 -16.30
CA ILE A 518 22.24 -9.92 -16.73
C ILE A 518 22.44 -10.32 -18.21
N ALA A 519 22.82 -9.39 -19.09
CA ALA A 519 23.11 -9.70 -20.49
C ALA A 519 24.42 -10.51 -20.65
N GLN A 520 25.45 -10.20 -19.85
CA GLN A 520 26.69 -10.98 -19.75
C GLN A 520 26.42 -12.41 -19.30
N GLN A 521 25.60 -12.61 -18.26
CA GLN A 521 25.22 -13.96 -17.82
C GLN A 521 24.47 -14.75 -18.90
N ARG A 522 23.64 -14.09 -19.73
CA ARG A 522 23.03 -14.74 -20.91
C ARG A 522 24.07 -15.08 -21.97
N TYR A 523 25.00 -14.17 -22.27
CA TYR A 523 26.09 -14.42 -23.21
C TYR A 523 26.91 -15.63 -22.76
N ASP A 524 27.41 -15.64 -21.53
CA ASP A 524 28.28 -16.68 -20.99
C ASP A 524 27.60 -18.05 -21.05
N TYR A 525 26.32 -18.13 -20.63
CA TYR A 525 25.53 -19.36 -20.66
C TYR A 525 25.31 -19.91 -22.08
N TYR A 526 24.85 -19.08 -23.03
CA TYR A 526 24.61 -19.55 -24.40
C TYR A 526 25.89 -19.78 -25.19
N TYR A 527 26.98 -19.08 -24.86
CA TYR A 527 28.30 -19.31 -25.43
C TYR A 527 28.91 -20.64 -24.93
N ASP A 528 28.81 -20.94 -23.63
CA ASP A 528 29.23 -22.23 -23.06
C ASP A 528 28.47 -23.41 -23.70
N LEU A 529 27.14 -23.32 -23.79
CA LEU A 529 26.30 -24.30 -24.49
C LEU A 529 26.70 -24.45 -25.97
N TYR A 530 26.91 -23.34 -26.69
CA TYR A 530 27.32 -23.38 -28.10
C TYR A 530 28.72 -24.00 -28.28
N THR A 531 29.68 -23.72 -27.41
CA THR A 531 31.04 -24.29 -27.49
C THR A 531 31.12 -25.73 -27.02
N THR A 532 30.25 -26.16 -26.10
CA THR A 532 30.10 -27.56 -25.68
C THR A 532 29.38 -28.38 -26.77
N GLY A 533 28.36 -27.80 -27.41
CA GLY A 533 27.72 -28.34 -28.61
C GLY A 533 26.84 -29.57 -28.37
N ILE A 534 27.39 -30.76 -28.60
CA ILE A 534 26.70 -32.05 -28.45
C ILE A 534 27.37 -32.79 -27.30
N SER A 535 26.59 -33.20 -26.29
CA SER A 535 27.14 -33.89 -25.12
C SER A 535 27.63 -35.30 -25.47
N THR A 536 28.42 -35.90 -24.57
CA THR A 536 28.87 -37.30 -24.72
C THR A 536 27.69 -38.27 -24.82
N SER A 537 26.65 -38.10 -24.01
CA SER A 537 25.46 -38.96 -24.04
C SER A 537 24.57 -38.71 -25.26
N GLU A 538 24.48 -37.48 -25.76
CA GLU A 538 23.80 -37.18 -27.03
C GLU A 538 24.52 -37.80 -28.24
N GLN A 539 25.85 -37.82 -28.21
CA GLN A 539 26.66 -38.53 -29.20
C GLN A 539 26.50 -40.06 -29.08
N GLU A 540 26.40 -40.61 -27.87
CA GLU A 540 26.13 -42.03 -27.65
C GLU A 540 24.76 -42.47 -28.19
N VAL A 541 23.71 -41.64 -28.07
CA VAL A 541 22.39 -41.92 -28.67
C VAL A 541 22.49 -42.04 -30.19
N MET A 542 23.16 -41.09 -30.86
CA MET A 542 23.36 -41.15 -32.32
C MET A 542 24.26 -42.33 -32.76
N ASN A 543 25.23 -42.71 -31.93
CA ASN A 543 26.06 -43.89 -32.16
C ASN A 543 25.22 -45.18 -32.03
N MET A 544 24.36 -45.27 -31.01
CA MET A 544 23.51 -46.43 -30.78
C MET A 544 22.47 -46.63 -31.90
N GLN A 545 21.86 -45.56 -32.41
CA GLN A 545 21.00 -45.61 -33.61
C GLN A 545 21.75 -46.12 -34.86
N SER A 546 23.04 -45.76 -35.00
CA SER A 546 23.89 -46.29 -36.08
C SER A 546 24.12 -47.80 -35.93
N SER A 547 24.38 -48.27 -34.70
CA SER A 547 24.50 -49.70 -34.39
C SER A 547 23.20 -50.46 -34.65
N THR A 548 22.04 -49.89 -34.33
CA THR A 548 20.72 -50.49 -34.64
C THR A 548 20.51 -50.70 -36.13
N SER A 549 20.82 -49.70 -36.98
CA SER A 549 20.76 -49.85 -38.44
C SER A 549 21.70 -50.95 -38.97
N ALA A 550 22.94 -50.99 -38.47
CA ALA A 550 23.90 -52.04 -38.83
C ALA A 550 23.44 -53.44 -38.42
N LEU A 551 22.84 -53.59 -37.22
CA LEU A 551 22.30 -54.85 -36.72
C LEU A 551 21.16 -55.38 -37.59
N PHE A 552 20.19 -54.53 -37.98
CA PHE A 552 19.09 -54.95 -38.86
C PHE A 552 19.60 -55.45 -40.22
N THR A 553 20.51 -54.73 -40.87
CA THR A 553 21.08 -55.15 -42.16
C THR A 553 21.95 -56.41 -42.02
N SER A 554 22.61 -56.62 -40.87
CA SER A 554 23.36 -57.87 -40.62
C SER A 554 22.48 -59.11 -40.43
N ALA A 555 21.19 -58.95 -40.11
CA ALA A 555 20.25 -60.05 -39.91
C ALA A 555 19.63 -60.59 -41.21
N GLU A 556 19.58 -59.78 -42.28
CA GLU A 556 18.94 -60.13 -43.56
C GLU A 556 19.42 -61.48 -44.15
N PRO A 557 20.75 -61.81 -44.20
CA PRO A 557 21.22 -63.07 -44.80
C PRO A 557 20.82 -64.33 -44.01
N PHE A 558 20.61 -64.20 -42.69
CA PHE A 558 20.21 -65.33 -41.85
C PHE A 558 18.76 -65.72 -42.12
N LEU A 559 17.87 -64.74 -42.36
CA LEU A 559 16.47 -64.98 -42.72
C LEU A 559 16.34 -65.67 -44.09
N THR A 560 17.08 -65.21 -45.10
CA THR A 560 17.07 -65.84 -46.43
C THR A 560 17.60 -67.28 -46.38
N THR A 561 18.62 -67.53 -45.55
CA THR A 561 19.19 -68.87 -45.36
C THR A 561 18.21 -69.80 -44.63
N GLY A 562 17.59 -69.34 -43.54
CA GLY A 562 16.57 -70.10 -42.81
C GLY A 562 15.34 -70.44 -43.68
N ALA A 563 14.92 -69.51 -44.55
CA ALA A 563 13.83 -69.75 -45.48
C ALA A 563 14.18 -70.78 -46.56
N ALA A 564 15.39 -70.74 -47.12
CA ALA A 564 15.86 -71.76 -48.06
C ALA A 564 15.87 -73.17 -47.43
N LEU A 565 16.26 -73.28 -46.16
CA LEU A 565 16.19 -74.54 -45.41
C LEU A 565 14.73 -75.00 -45.17
N ASN A 566 13.82 -74.08 -44.85
CA ASN A 566 12.39 -74.39 -44.67
C ASN A 566 11.64 -74.72 -45.98
N MET A 567 12.25 -74.50 -47.14
CA MET A 567 11.76 -74.97 -48.44
C MET A 567 12.21 -76.39 -48.80
N ALA A 568 13.16 -76.97 -48.05
CA ALA A 568 13.45 -78.40 -48.18
C ALA A 568 12.32 -79.23 -47.56
N PRO A 569 11.97 -80.40 -48.12
CA PRO A 569 11.12 -81.35 -47.43
C PRO A 569 11.78 -81.81 -46.12
N ASN A 570 10.97 -81.98 -45.08
CA ASN A 570 11.39 -82.39 -43.73
C ASN A 570 10.59 -83.59 -43.19
N ILE A 571 9.62 -84.10 -43.97
CA ILE A 571 8.87 -85.33 -43.73
C ILE A 571 9.18 -86.30 -44.87
N PHE A 572 9.68 -87.49 -44.55
CA PHE A 572 10.07 -88.52 -45.51
C PHE A 572 9.54 -89.89 -45.09
N GLY A 573 9.13 -90.72 -46.06
CA GLY A 573 8.64 -92.09 -45.81
C GLY A 573 7.58 -92.50 -46.83
N LEU A 574 6.46 -93.08 -46.35
CA LEU A 574 5.27 -93.36 -47.18
C LEU A 574 4.50 -92.09 -47.59
N ALA A 575 4.87 -90.94 -47.03
CA ALA A 575 4.55 -89.61 -47.51
C ALA A 575 5.83 -88.77 -47.53
N ASP A 576 5.96 -87.90 -48.51
CA ASP A 576 7.12 -87.01 -48.73
C ASP A 576 6.62 -85.56 -48.82
N GLY A 577 7.30 -84.63 -48.14
CA GLY A 577 6.91 -83.21 -48.13
C GLY A 577 7.25 -82.45 -46.85
N GLY A 578 6.33 -81.59 -46.41
CA GLY A 578 6.52 -80.67 -45.28
C GLY A 578 7.20 -79.33 -45.63
N ALA A 579 7.67 -79.18 -46.88
CA ALA A 579 8.27 -77.94 -47.40
C ALA A 579 7.29 -76.74 -47.33
N VAL A 580 7.75 -75.63 -46.76
CA VAL A 580 6.95 -74.41 -46.60
C VAL A 580 7.12 -73.51 -47.82
N TRP A 581 6.32 -73.72 -48.86
CA TRP A 581 6.38 -72.95 -50.11
C TRP A 581 6.24 -71.42 -49.94
N GLY A 582 5.57 -70.98 -48.87
CA GLY A 582 5.48 -69.55 -48.53
C GLY A 582 6.77 -68.95 -47.95
N ALA A 583 7.73 -69.76 -47.49
CA ALA A 583 8.87 -69.27 -46.70
C ALA A 583 9.74 -68.25 -47.44
N ALA A 584 9.96 -68.42 -48.76
CA ALA A 584 10.68 -67.42 -49.55
C ALA A 584 9.95 -66.07 -49.65
N LEU A 585 8.62 -66.08 -49.73
CA LEU A 585 7.81 -64.84 -49.74
C LEU A 585 7.82 -64.20 -48.35
N THR A 586 7.62 -64.98 -47.29
CA THR A 586 7.69 -64.50 -45.90
C THR A 586 9.06 -63.93 -45.55
N ALA A 587 10.16 -64.56 -45.98
CA ALA A 587 11.49 -64.00 -45.77
C ALA A 587 11.79 -62.77 -46.64
N SER A 588 11.22 -62.69 -47.86
CA SER A 588 11.32 -61.47 -48.67
C SER A 588 10.60 -60.29 -48.01
N ASP A 589 9.40 -60.53 -47.45
CA ASP A 589 8.65 -59.55 -46.65
C ASP A 589 9.40 -59.15 -45.37
N MET A 590 9.92 -60.12 -44.60
CA MET A 590 10.72 -59.84 -43.41
C MET A 590 12.02 -59.07 -43.73
N VAL A 591 12.70 -59.36 -44.83
CA VAL A 591 13.86 -58.57 -45.29
C VAL A 591 13.43 -57.15 -45.65
N LEU A 592 12.34 -56.95 -46.40
CA LEU A 592 11.81 -55.62 -46.70
C LEU A 592 11.45 -54.84 -45.42
N GLN A 593 10.91 -55.50 -44.39
CA GLN A 593 10.62 -54.90 -43.09
C GLN A 593 11.91 -54.55 -42.32
N LEU A 594 12.94 -55.42 -42.33
CA LEU A 594 14.25 -55.11 -41.73
C LEU A 594 14.94 -53.94 -42.42
N SER A 595 14.96 -53.92 -43.75
CA SER A 595 15.55 -52.81 -44.51
C SER A 595 14.76 -51.51 -44.27
N ALA A 596 13.43 -51.55 -44.17
CA ALA A 596 12.61 -50.40 -43.80
C ALA A 596 12.92 -49.89 -42.38
N ASN A 597 13.06 -50.78 -41.41
CA ASN A 597 13.45 -50.42 -40.03
C ASN A 597 14.89 -49.87 -39.96
N SER A 598 15.82 -50.39 -40.77
CA SER A 598 17.19 -49.85 -40.89
C SER A 598 17.20 -48.44 -41.48
N VAL A 599 16.41 -48.20 -42.54
CA VAL A 599 16.20 -46.85 -43.10
C VAL A 599 15.52 -45.92 -42.11
N GLN A 600 14.56 -46.41 -41.31
CA GLN A 600 13.92 -45.62 -40.25
C GLN A 600 14.91 -45.23 -39.15
N ALA A 601 15.75 -46.14 -38.68
CA ALA A 601 16.79 -45.84 -37.68
C ALA A 601 17.81 -44.82 -38.20
N ALA A 602 18.21 -44.95 -39.48
CA ALA A 602 19.08 -43.97 -40.13
C ALA A 602 18.40 -42.59 -40.28
N ALA A 603 17.11 -42.55 -40.64
CA ALA A 603 16.33 -41.32 -40.73
C ALA A 603 16.13 -40.64 -39.36
N GLN A 604 15.85 -41.40 -38.31
CA GLN A 604 15.78 -40.91 -36.92
C GLN A 604 17.10 -40.31 -36.46
N ARG A 605 18.23 -40.94 -36.78
CA ARG A 605 19.55 -40.37 -36.49
C ARG A 605 19.78 -39.05 -37.22
N ILE A 606 19.44 -38.97 -38.50
CA ILE A 606 19.55 -37.72 -39.27
C ILE A 606 18.66 -36.64 -38.63
N GLN A 607 17.41 -36.96 -38.30
CA GLN A 607 16.50 -36.06 -37.59
C GLN A 607 17.11 -35.52 -36.29
N VAL A 608 17.55 -36.40 -35.39
CA VAL A 608 18.17 -36.03 -34.09
C VAL A 608 19.41 -35.16 -34.29
N SER A 609 20.29 -35.52 -35.24
CA SER A 609 21.48 -34.71 -35.55
C SER A 609 21.14 -33.31 -36.08
N GLU A 610 20.07 -33.19 -36.86
CA GLU A 610 19.56 -31.92 -37.38
C GLU A 610 18.79 -31.10 -36.33
N GLU A 611 18.16 -31.75 -35.34
CA GLU A 611 17.58 -31.10 -34.18
C GLU A 611 18.68 -30.50 -33.28
N TYR A 612 19.75 -31.24 -32.99
CA TYR A 612 20.91 -30.72 -32.28
C TYR A 612 21.63 -29.61 -33.07
N ARG A 613 21.72 -29.73 -34.40
CA ARG A 613 22.30 -28.67 -35.25
C ARG A 613 21.46 -27.39 -35.21
N ARG A 614 20.12 -27.48 -35.32
CA ARG A 614 19.22 -26.33 -35.16
C ARG A 614 19.31 -25.71 -33.77
N ARG A 615 19.36 -26.53 -32.70
CA ARG A 615 19.57 -26.07 -31.33
C ARG A 615 20.89 -25.31 -31.16
N SER A 616 21.95 -25.76 -31.83
CA SER A 616 23.25 -25.05 -31.87
C SER A 616 23.18 -23.73 -32.64
N ASP A 617 22.47 -23.68 -33.79
CA ASP A 617 22.19 -22.43 -34.52
C ASP A 617 21.36 -21.45 -33.67
N GLU A 618 20.40 -21.94 -32.88
CA GLU A 618 19.60 -21.15 -31.94
C GLU A 618 20.44 -20.60 -30.79
N TRP A 619 21.24 -21.43 -30.11
CA TRP A 619 22.18 -20.97 -29.07
C TRP A 619 23.17 -19.94 -29.59
N LYS A 620 23.65 -20.12 -30.83
CA LYS A 620 24.49 -19.15 -31.52
C LYS A 620 23.78 -17.80 -31.71
N GLN A 621 22.53 -17.82 -32.16
CA GLN A 621 21.72 -16.61 -32.27
C GLN A 621 21.50 -15.95 -30.90
N GLN A 622 21.27 -16.73 -29.84
CA GLN A 622 21.05 -16.19 -28.48
C GLN A 622 22.30 -15.52 -27.89
N TYR A 623 23.49 -16.13 -27.98
CA TYR A 623 24.70 -15.47 -27.47
C TYR A 623 25.08 -14.23 -28.33
N GLN A 624 24.87 -14.29 -29.65
CA GLN A 624 25.09 -13.13 -30.53
C GLN A 624 24.09 -12.00 -30.29
N GLN A 625 22.85 -12.32 -29.90
CA GLN A 625 21.89 -11.32 -29.44
C GLN A 625 22.33 -10.71 -28.10
N ALA A 626 22.80 -11.52 -27.14
CA ALA A 626 23.29 -11.02 -25.85
C ALA A 626 24.50 -10.08 -25.99
N ASP A 627 25.45 -10.39 -26.89
CA ASP A 627 26.59 -9.52 -27.24
C ASP A 627 26.13 -8.17 -27.84
N ALA A 628 25.14 -8.20 -28.74
CA ALA A 628 24.53 -6.99 -29.29
C ALA A 628 23.74 -6.18 -28.25
N GLU A 629 23.07 -6.85 -27.30
CA GLU A 629 22.38 -6.22 -26.17
C GLU A 629 23.38 -5.55 -25.21
N MET A 630 24.47 -6.23 -24.83
CA MET A 630 25.57 -5.65 -24.05
C MET A 630 26.17 -4.42 -24.74
N THR A 631 26.45 -4.53 -26.05
CA THR A 631 26.94 -3.42 -26.86
C THR A 631 25.95 -2.24 -26.89
N SER A 632 24.65 -2.52 -26.93
CA SER A 632 23.60 -1.49 -26.85
C SER A 632 23.55 -0.80 -25.49
N ILE A 633 23.70 -1.57 -24.40
CA ILE A 633 23.74 -1.04 -23.03
C ILE A 633 25.00 -0.17 -22.82
N ASP A 634 26.16 -0.56 -23.36
CA ASP A 634 27.37 0.28 -23.34
C ASP A 634 27.16 1.61 -24.07
N ARG A 635 26.43 1.63 -25.21
CA ARG A 635 26.05 2.89 -25.87
C ARG A 635 25.04 3.73 -25.08
N GLN A 636 24.22 3.10 -24.24
CA GLN A 636 23.33 3.81 -23.32
C GLN A 636 24.11 4.39 -22.13
N LEU A 637 25.14 3.70 -21.63
CA LEU A 637 26.07 4.19 -20.61
C LEU A 637 26.93 5.35 -21.15
N ASP A 638 27.49 5.25 -22.37
CA ASP A 638 28.15 6.36 -23.09
C ASP A 638 27.24 7.62 -23.10
N ALA A 639 25.99 7.45 -23.52
CA ALA A 639 25.02 8.54 -23.62
C ALA A 639 24.59 9.07 -22.24
N LEU A 640 24.54 8.23 -21.22
CA LEU A 640 24.21 8.60 -19.85
C LEU A 640 25.35 9.42 -19.20
N ALA A 641 26.61 9.07 -19.44
CA ALA A 641 27.76 9.86 -18.99
C ALA A 641 27.71 11.30 -19.56
N ILE A 642 27.33 11.46 -20.83
CA ILE A 642 27.11 12.78 -21.45
C ILE A 642 25.96 13.54 -20.75
N ARG A 643 24.87 12.86 -20.37
CA ARG A 643 23.76 13.47 -19.61
C ARG A 643 24.18 13.88 -18.20
N GLN A 644 24.94 13.04 -17.49
CA GLN A 644 25.50 13.38 -16.17
C GLN A 644 26.40 14.61 -16.26
N GLN A 645 27.28 14.68 -17.27
CA GLN A 645 28.14 15.84 -17.49
C GLN A 645 27.34 17.12 -17.78
N ALA A 646 26.27 17.02 -18.59
CA ALA A 646 25.38 18.15 -18.85
C ALA A 646 24.64 18.61 -17.59
N ALA A 647 24.16 17.68 -16.75
CA ALA A 647 23.51 18.00 -15.47
C ALA A 647 24.47 18.65 -14.47
N GLN A 648 25.75 18.24 -14.43
CA GLN A 648 26.80 18.92 -13.65
C GLN A 648 27.02 20.36 -14.14
N THR A 649 27.04 20.60 -15.45
CA THR A 649 27.12 21.97 -16.00
C THR A 649 25.87 22.79 -15.67
N SER A 650 24.68 22.20 -15.71
CA SER A 650 23.43 22.86 -15.28
C SER A 650 23.42 23.21 -13.78
N LEU A 651 23.97 22.35 -12.92
CA LEU A 651 24.19 22.65 -11.50
C LEU A 651 25.16 23.82 -11.31
N GLN A 652 26.26 23.85 -12.06
CA GLN A 652 27.24 24.95 -12.02
C GLN A 652 26.64 26.28 -12.52
N GLN A 653 25.77 26.23 -13.54
CA GLN A 653 25.00 27.40 -13.98
C GLN A 653 24.08 27.90 -12.85
N ALA A 654 23.28 27.03 -12.24
CA ALA A 654 22.36 27.41 -11.16
C ALA A 654 23.09 27.98 -9.92
N GLN A 655 24.28 27.46 -9.59
CA GLN A 655 25.17 28.03 -8.56
C GLN A 655 25.68 29.43 -8.93
N THR A 656 26.01 29.65 -10.21
CA THR A 656 26.47 30.96 -10.71
C THR A 656 25.33 31.98 -10.72
N GLU A 657 24.12 31.56 -11.10
CA GLU A 657 22.90 32.38 -11.03
C GLU A 657 22.56 32.75 -9.58
N GLN A 658 22.68 31.80 -8.63
CA GLN A 658 22.55 32.09 -7.20
C GLN A 658 23.58 33.13 -6.72
N ALA A 659 24.85 33.01 -7.12
CA ALA A 659 25.88 33.99 -6.76
C ALA A 659 25.57 35.40 -7.30
N ASN A 660 25.06 35.50 -8.54
CA ASN A 660 24.62 36.75 -9.13
C ASN A 660 23.41 37.37 -8.39
N LEU A 661 22.46 36.54 -7.95
CA LEU A 661 21.32 36.98 -7.12
C LEU A 661 21.79 37.46 -5.73
N GLN A 662 22.75 36.78 -5.10
CA GLN A 662 23.33 37.21 -3.82
C GLN A 662 24.03 38.58 -3.95
N ALA A 663 24.85 38.78 -4.98
CA ALA A 663 25.50 40.06 -5.25
C ALA A 663 24.48 41.19 -5.52
N THR A 664 23.41 40.88 -6.27
CA THR A 664 22.32 41.83 -6.57
C THR A 664 21.55 42.22 -5.31
N MET A 665 21.23 41.24 -4.45
CA MET A 665 20.59 41.47 -3.15
C MET A 665 21.47 42.32 -2.24
N GLN A 666 22.77 42.00 -2.13
CA GLN A 666 23.73 42.75 -1.31
C GLN A 666 23.87 44.22 -1.76
N TYR A 667 23.80 44.49 -3.06
CA TYR A 667 23.75 45.86 -3.58
C TYR A 667 22.44 46.58 -3.20
N ILE A 668 21.30 45.91 -3.35
CA ILE A 668 19.98 46.49 -3.03
C ILE A 668 19.80 46.76 -1.53
N SER A 669 20.42 45.96 -0.66
CA SER A 669 20.41 46.11 0.80
C SER A 669 21.55 47.00 1.35
N SER A 670 22.38 47.61 0.49
CA SER A 670 23.47 48.52 0.90
C SER A 670 23.43 49.90 0.24
N ARG A 671 22.70 50.05 -0.88
CA ARG A 671 22.42 51.37 -1.48
C ARG A 671 21.65 52.27 -0.50
N PHE A 672 21.95 53.57 -0.52
CA PHE A 672 21.32 54.56 0.36
C PHE A 672 19.79 54.64 0.21
N THR A 673 19.27 54.50 -1.02
CA THR A 673 17.83 54.58 -1.36
C THR A 673 17.07 53.27 -1.12
N GLN A 674 17.29 52.66 0.03
CA GLN A 674 16.61 51.45 0.51
C GLN A 674 15.27 51.76 1.23
N SER A 675 14.44 50.73 1.42
CA SER A 675 13.08 50.85 2.00
C SER A 675 13.07 51.52 3.40
N SER A 676 14.10 51.29 4.21
CA SER A 676 14.25 51.90 5.55
C SER A 676 14.40 53.43 5.52
N LEU A 677 15.06 54.00 4.50
CA LEU A 677 15.16 55.46 4.32
C LEU A 677 13.78 56.07 4.07
N TYR A 678 13.01 55.49 3.14
CA TYR A 678 11.66 55.97 2.86
C TYR A 678 10.71 55.74 4.05
N SER A 679 10.86 54.64 4.80
CA SER A 679 10.09 54.43 6.03
C SER A 679 10.40 55.44 7.13
N TRP A 680 11.64 55.96 7.21
CA TRP A 680 11.98 57.07 8.11
C TRP A 680 11.38 58.39 7.61
N LEU A 681 11.49 58.70 6.32
CA LEU A 681 10.92 59.90 5.70
C LEU A 681 9.39 59.99 5.88
N ILE A 682 8.67 58.87 5.67
CA ILE A 682 7.23 58.77 5.92
C ILE A 682 6.92 59.07 7.39
N GLY A 683 7.66 58.47 8.34
CA GLY A 683 7.43 58.67 9.77
C GLY A 683 7.62 60.13 10.22
N GLN A 684 8.60 60.85 9.65
CA GLN A 684 8.78 62.28 9.94
C GLN A 684 7.70 63.14 9.27
N LEU A 685 7.40 62.91 7.99
CA LEU A 685 6.47 63.75 7.24
C LEU A 685 5.01 63.53 7.66
N ALA A 686 4.59 62.30 7.97
CA ALA A 686 3.22 62.01 8.42
C ALA A 686 2.89 62.69 9.76
N ALA A 687 3.85 62.75 10.69
CA ALA A 687 3.69 63.44 11.97
C ALA A 687 3.50 64.96 11.79
N LEU A 688 4.27 65.57 10.88
CA LEU A 688 4.10 66.98 10.50
C LEU A 688 2.80 67.23 9.72
N TYR A 689 2.39 66.29 8.87
CA TYR A 689 1.18 66.39 8.06
C TYR A 689 -0.10 66.37 8.91
N TYR A 690 -0.18 65.50 9.93
CA TYR A 690 -1.27 65.49 10.89
C TYR A 690 -1.36 66.81 11.67
N GLN A 691 -0.23 67.32 12.19
CA GLN A 691 -0.19 68.59 12.92
C GLN A 691 -0.56 69.80 12.03
N ALA A 692 -0.21 69.74 10.74
CA ALA A 692 -0.64 70.74 9.76
C ALA A 692 -2.14 70.66 9.49
N TYR A 693 -2.74 69.46 9.40
CA TYR A 693 -4.18 69.29 9.20
C TYR A 693 -5.00 69.97 10.31
N ASP A 694 -4.69 69.71 11.58
CA ASP A 694 -5.42 70.30 12.72
C ASP A 694 -5.38 71.84 12.68
N ALA A 695 -4.20 72.41 12.40
CA ALA A 695 -4.03 73.86 12.28
C ALA A 695 -4.82 74.44 11.10
N VAL A 696 -4.73 73.81 9.93
CA VAL A 696 -5.42 74.23 8.69
C VAL A 696 -6.94 74.12 8.83
N LEU A 697 -7.44 73.03 9.43
CA LEU A 697 -8.87 72.84 9.71
C LEU A 697 -9.40 73.94 10.63
N SER A 698 -8.66 74.30 11.70
CA SER A 698 -9.07 75.37 12.61
C SER A 698 -9.18 76.73 11.91
N LEU A 699 -8.31 77.01 10.93
CA LEU A 699 -8.33 78.23 10.13
C LEU A 699 -9.50 78.23 9.12
N CYS A 700 -9.81 77.07 8.52
CA CYS A 700 -10.98 76.92 7.64
C CYS A 700 -12.29 77.15 8.40
N LEU A 701 -12.45 76.54 9.59
CA LEU A 701 -13.59 76.75 10.49
C LEU A 701 -13.69 78.23 10.96
N SER A 702 -12.56 78.91 11.10
CA SER A 702 -12.53 80.35 11.43
C SER A 702 -13.00 81.23 10.27
N ALA A 703 -12.65 80.91 9.03
CA ALA A 703 -13.18 81.58 7.84
C ALA A 703 -14.69 81.32 7.67
N GLU A 704 -15.14 80.10 7.96
CA GLU A 704 -16.56 79.74 7.99
C GLU A 704 -17.33 80.52 9.07
N ALA A 705 -16.76 80.73 10.26
CA ALA A 705 -17.38 81.58 11.28
C ALA A 705 -17.57 83.04 10.80
N CYS A 706 -16.62 83.61 10.04
CA CYS A 706 -16.81 84.92 9.39
C CYS A 706 -17.92 84.90 8.35
N TRP A 707 -17.98 83.86 7.51
CA TRP A 707 -19.03 83.73 6.49
C TRP A 707 -20.42 83.74 7.12
N GLN A 708 -20.63 82.93 8.16
CA GLN A 708 -21.91 82.80 8.86
C GLN A 708 -22.30 84.11 9.55
N TYR A 709 -21.33 84.83 10.11
CA TYR A 709 -21.53 86.12 10.78
C TYR A 709 -21.93 87.24 9.81
N GLU A 710 -21.25 87.36 8.67
CA GLU A 710 -21.58 88.34 7.63
C GLU A 710 -22.92 88.04 6.95
N MET A 711 -23.15 86.78 6.55
CA MET A 711 -24.34 86.37 5.81
C MET A 711 -25.61 86.34 6.66
N GLY A 712 -25.49 86.22 7.99
CA GLY A 712 -26.64 86.05 8.88
C GLY A 712 -27.24 84.64 8.83
N ASP A 713 -26.47 83.67 8.33
CA ASP A 713 -26.88 82.27 8.19
C ASP A 713 -25.95 81.39 9.00
N LEU A 714 -26.35 81.10 10.25
CA LEU A 714 -25.63 80.16 11.12
C LEU A 714 -25.98 78.69 10.83
N THR A 715 -26.73 78.39 9.77
CA THR A 715 -27.23 77.04 9.45
C THR A 715 -26.51 76.37 8.29
N SER A 716 -26.07 77.13 7.27
CA SER A 716 -25.17 76.60 6.25
C SER A 716 -23.85 76.13 6.87
N ARG A 717 -23.37 74.96 6.46
CA ARG A 717 -22.00 74.48 6.74
C ARG A 717 -21.29 74.12 5.45
N PHE A 718 -19.99 74.38 5.41
CA PHE A 718 -19.12 74.14 4.26
C PHE A 718 -17.94 73.23 4.61
N ILE A 719 -17.30 73.42 5.76
CA ILE A 719 -16.06 72.70 6.11
C ILE A 719 -16.37 71.30 6.64
N GLN A 720 -15.77 70.28 6.02
CA GLN A 720 -15.90 68.89 6.43
C GLN A 720 -14.83 68.53 7.48
N THR A 721 -15.22 68.44 8.75
CA THR A 721 -14.31 68.13 9.87
C THR A 721 -13.74 66.71 9.82
N ASN A 722 -14.35 65.82 9.03
CA ASN A 722 -13.93 64.45 8.77
C ASN A 722 -13.13 64.30 7.45
N ALA A 723 -12.52 65.38 6.94
CA ALA A 723 -11.66 65.34 5.75
C ALA A 723 -10.39 64.49 5.93
N TRP A 724 -9.95 64.25 7.18
CA TRP A 724 -8.89 63.28 7.49
C TRP A 724 -9.45 61.85 7.61
N ASN A 725 -8.77 60.90 6.96
CA ASN A 725 -9.10 59.47 7.01
C ASN A 725 -7.84 58.63 7.29
N ASP A 726 -7.78 57.98 8.45
CA ASP A 726 -6.60 57.20 8.88
C ASP A 726 -6.28 56.01 7.97
N SER A 727 -7.31 55.37 7.39
CA SER A 727 -7.16 54.23 6.47
C SER A 727 -6.45 54.62 5.17
N TYR A 728 -6.43 55.91 4.83
CA TYR A 728 -5.69 56.50 3.71
C TYR A 728 -4.62 57.51 4.19
N HIS A 729 -4.21 57.42 5.46
CA HIS A 729 -3.17 58.24 6.07
C HIS A 729 -3.37 59.76 5.91
N GLY A 730 -4.63 60.21 5.90
CA GLY A 730 -5.00 61.62 5.76
C GLY A 730 -4.90 62.21 4.35
N LEU A 731 -4.49 61.43 3.35
CA LEU A 731 -4.35 61.90 1.96
C LEU A 731 -5.69 62.42 1.41
N LEU A 732 -5.62 63.41 0.51
CA LEU A 732 -6.74 64.19 -0.04
C LEU A 732 -7.50 65.08 0.97
N SER A 733 -7.07 65.17 2.22
CA SER A 733 -7.65 66.10 3.20
C SER A 733 -7.51 67.57 2.79
N GLY A 734 -6.36 67.94 2.19
CA GLY A 734 -6.12 69.30 1.65
C GLY A 734 -7.04 69.62 0.48
N GLU A 735 -7.06 68.75 -0.53
CA GLU A 735 -7.93 68.88 -1.70
C GLU A 735 -9.43 68.93 -1.32
N THR A 736 -9.84 68.21 -0.27
CA THR A 736 -11.20 68.27 0.29
C THR A 736 -11.52 69.62 0.93
N LEU A 737 -10.60 70.15 1.76
CA LEU A 737 -10.78 71.45 2.41
C LEU A 737 -10.77 72.60 1.38
N GLU A 738 -9.97 72.54 0.32
CA GLU A 738 -9.95 73.57 -0.73
C GLU A 738 -11.29 73.62 -1.48
N LEU A 739 -11.87 72.45 -1.79
CA LEU A 739 -13.21 72.37 -2.36
C LEU A 739 -14.27 73.00 -1.42
N ASN A 740 -14.14 72.79 -0.10
CA ASN A 740 -15.04 73.42 0.87
C ASN A 740 -14.88 74.96 0.89
N LEU A 741 -13.64 75.48 0.84
CA LEU A 741 -13.37 76.92 0.75
C LEU A 741 -13.92 77.53 -0.55
N GLN A 742 -13.80 76.84 -1.68
CA GLN A 742 -14.36 77.27 -2.98
C GLN A 742 -15.90 77.29 -2.98
N GLN A 743 -16.54 76.28 -2.39
CA GLN A 743 -18.00 76.24 -2.22
C GLN A 743 -18.49 77.40 -1.33
N MET A 744 -17.77 77.70 -0.25
CA MET A 744 -18.06 78.81 0.66
C MET A 744 -17.90 80.19 -0.01
N GLU A 745 -16.82 80.39 -0.78
CA GLU A 745 -16.65 81.62 -1.58
C GLU A 745 -17.74 81.78 -2.63
N SER A 746 -18.08 80.73 -3.37
CA SER A 746 -19.17 80.75 -4.35
C SER A 746 -20.52 81.07 -3.70
N ALA A 747 -20.76 80.58 -2.49
CA ALA A 747 -21.95 80.91 -1.71
C ALA A 747 -21.93 82.37 -1.21
N TRP A 748 -20.76 82.91 -0.82
CA TRP A 748 -20.62 84.31 -0.45
C TRP A 748 -20.88 85.24 -1.65
N LEU A 749 -20.22 85.00 -2.79
CA LEU A 749 -20.35 85.80 -4.01
C LEU A 749 -21.77 85.83 -4.59
N SER A 750 -22.59 84.80 -4.33
CA SER A 750 -23.98 84.72 -4.80
C SER A 750 -25.02 85.22 -3.79
N ARG A 751 -24.76 85.09 -2.48
CA ARG A 751 -25.68 85.49 -1.40
C ARG A 751 -25.41 86.90 -0.83
N ASN A 752 -24.20 87.43 -0.97
CA ASN A 752 -23.81 88.76 -0.47
C ASN A 752 -24.39 89.88 -1.34
N GLN A 753 -25.70 90.11 -1.20
CA GLN A 753 -26.44 91.17 -1.87
C GLN A 753 -26.56 92.40 -0.96
N ARG A 754 -26.74 93.59 -1.55
CA ARG A 754 -26.96 94.82 -0.80
C ARG A 754 -28.28 94.73 -0.01
N ARG A 755 -28.16 94.71 1.32
CA ARG A 755 -29.29 94.83 2.26
C ARG A 755 -29.81 96.27 2.31
N LEU A 756 -30.98 96.46 2.93
CA LEU A 756 -31.55 97.79 3.14
C LEU A 756 -30.77 98.52 4.24
N GLU A 757 -30.08 99.60 3.89
CA GLU A 757 -29.35 100.46 4.82
C GLU A 757 -30.30 101.47 5.45
N LEU A 758 -30.43 101.44 6.78
CA LEU A 758 -31.44 102.15 7.56
C LEU A 758 -30.80 102.86 8.76
N THR A 759 -31.41 103.97 9.19
CA THR A 759 -30.95 104.75 10.35
C THR A 759 -32.10 104.99 11.31
N LYS A 760 -32.09 104.34 12.48
CA LYS A 760 -33.04 104.65 13.56
C LYS A 760 -32.42 105.73 14.43
N THR A 761 -33.08 106.88 14.53
CA THR A 761 -32.73 107.94 15.49
C THR A 761 -33.65 107.83 16.70
N VAL A 762 -33.07 107.73 17.90
CA VAL A 762 -33.78 107.43 19.16
C VAL A 762 -33.49 108.50 20.19
N SER A 763 -34.53 109.18 20.64
CA SER A 763 -34.54 110.06 21.82
C SER A 763 -34.61 109.20 23.08
N LEU A 764 -33.54 109.14 23.89
CA LEU A 764 -33.59 108.40 25.15
C LEU A 764 -34.54 109.05 26.16
N LYS A 765 -34.72 110.37 26.13
CA LYS A 765 -35.72 111.02 26.98
C LYS A 765 -37.14 110.56 26.65
N THR A 766 -37.45 110.42 25.36
CA THR A 766 -38.75 109.90 24.91
C THR A 766 -38.92 108.41 25.20
N LEU A 767 -37.84 107.63 25.06
CA LEU A 767 -37.83 106.18 25.29
C LEU A 767 -37.96 105.81 26.78
N LEU A 768 -37.28 106.54 27.67
CA LEU A 768 -37.24 106.29 29.11
C LEU A 768 -38.34 107.00 29.90
N GLY A 769 -38.88 108.10 29.37
CA GLY A 769 -39.75 109.01 30.09
C GLY A 769 -39.02 109.90 31.10
N ASP A 770 -39.68 110.96 31.56
CA ASP A 770 -39.05 112.01 32.37
C ASP A 770 -38.48 111.51 33.71
N SER A 771 -39.02 110.45 34.32
CA SER A 771 -38.53 109.90 35.58
C SER A 771 -37.15 109.26 35.44
N ASP A 772 -36.96 108.39 34.44
CA ASP A 772 -35.68 107.69 34.27
C ASP A 772 -34.65 108.51 33.49
N PHE A 773 -35.10 109.50 32.70
CA PHE A 773 -34.20 110.54 32.21
C PHE A 773 -33.70 111.46 33.34
N ALA A 774 -34.54 111.80 34.33
CA ALA A 774 -34.07 112.49 35.54
C ALA A 774 -33.11 111.62 36.38
N ASN A 775 -33.33 110.30 36.43
CA ASN A 775 -32.38 109.37 37.04
C ASN A 775 -31.03 109.33 36.30
N LEU A 776 -31.01 109.39 34.95
CA LEU A 776 -29.76 109.55 34.19
C LEU A 776 -28.99 110.82 34.59
N ILE A 777 -29.67 111.96 34.71
CA ILE A 777 -29.03 113.23 35.13
C ILE A 777 -28.49 113.13 36.57
N ALA A 778 -29.24 112.52 37.48
CA ALA A 778 -28.86 112.43 38.90
C ALA A 778 -27.78 111.37 39.21
N ALA A 779 -27.83 110.23 38.53
CA ALA A 779 -26.95 109.08 38.78
C ALA A 779 -25.80 108.96 37.75
N GLY A 780 -25.92 109.59 36.59
CA GLY A 780 -24.92 109.58 35.52
C GLY A 780 -24.78 108.26 34.76
N THR A 781 -25.73 107.33 34.87
CA THR A 781 -25.74 106.08 34.11
C THR A 781 -27.17 105.61 33.92
N VAL A 782 -27.48 105.08 32.75
CA VAL A 782 -28.78 104.46 32.46
C VAL A 782 -28.59 103.21 31.60
N ASN A 783 -29.46 102.23 31.83
CA ASN A 783 -29.62 101.07 30.94
C ASN A 783 -30.88 101.31 30.09
N PHE A 784 -30.83 101.01 28.80
CA PHE A 784 -31.99 101.09 27.90
C PHE A 784 -32.00 99.90 26.94
N SER A 785 -33.17 99.49 26.48
CA SER A 785 -33.32 98.50 25.41
C SER A 785 -33.85 99.17 24.14
N LEU A 786 -33.44 98.63 23.00
CA LEU A 786 -34.02 98.93 21.69
C LEU A 786 -34.80 97.68 21.30
N ASP A 787 -36.08 97.63 21.64
CA ASP A 787 -36.94 96.46 21.47
C ASP A 787 -37.36 96.29 20.00
N GLU A 788 -37.77 95.09 19.57
CA GLU A 788 -38.13 94.83 18.15
C GLU A 788 -39.29 95.73 17.67
N LYS A 789 -40.29 96.00 18.53
CA LYS A 789 -41.34 97.01 18.30
C LYS A 789 -40.79 98.37 17.87
N LEU A 790 -39.63 98.80 18.36
CA LEU A 790 -39.06 100.12 18.04
C LEU A 790 -38.65 100.22 16.57
N PHE A 791 -38.32 99.10 15.93
CA PHE A 791 -37.96 99.02 14.51
C PHE A 791 -39.15 98.62 13.64
N ASP A 792 -40.04 97.74 14.13
CA ASP A 792 -41.28 97.36 13.43
C ASP A 792 -42.26 98.53 13.27
N ASN A 793 -42.30 99.48 14.21
CA ASN A 793 -43.12 100.71 14.07
C ASN A 793 -42.68 101.62 12.91
N ASP A 794 -41.44 101.53 12.43
CA ASP A 794 -40.98 102.28 11.25
C ASP A 794 -41.17 101.46 9.96
N TYR A 795 -40.84 100.16 10.03
CA TYR A 795 -40.84 99.24 8.90
C TYR A 795 -41.26 97.83 9.35
N PRO A 796 -42.58 97.53 9.39
CA PRO A 796 -43.07 96.22 9.79
C PRO A 796 -42.67 95.16 8.76
N GLY A 797 -42.26 93.98 9.23
CA GLY A 797 -41.84 92.88 8.36
C GLY A 797 -40.38 92.94 7.87
N HIS A 798 -39.58 93.91 8.32
CA HIS A 798 -38.12 93.84 8.16
C HIS A 798 -37.53 92.87 9.20
N TYR A 799 -36.58 92.04 8.79
CA TYR A 799 -35.85 91.10 9.65
C TYR A 799 -34.34 91.13 9.35
N LEU A 800 -33.55 90.28 10.01
CA LEU A 800 -32.07 90.27 9.93
C LEU A 800 -31.47 91.66 10.16
N ARG A 801 -32.01 92.38 11.17
CA ARG A 801 -31.59 93.73 11.56
C ARG A 801 -30.21 93.67 12.24
N GLN A 802 -29.14 93.77 11.46
CA GLN A 802 -27.75 93.80 11.93
C GLN A 802 -27.18 95.22 11.88
N ILE A 803 -26.64 95.71 13.00
CA ILE A 803 -25.97 97.00 13.11
C ILE A 803 -24.75 97.06 12.18
N LYS A 804 -24.53 98.21 11.56
CA LYS A 804 -23.33 98.55 10.78
C LYS A 804 -22.38 99.44 11.58
N PHE A 805 -22.93 100.42 12.31
CA PHE A 805 -22.28 101.22 13.34
C PHE A 805 -23.35 101.97 14.16
N VAL A 806 -22.96 102.56 15.30
CA VAL A 806 -23.83 103.41 16.13
C VAL A 806 -23.12 104.74 16.34
N THR A 807 -23.86 105.85 16.35
CA THR A 807 -23.35 107.15 16.80
C THR A 807 -24.20 107.76 17.92
N LEU A 808 -23.60 108.68 18.68
CA LEU A 808 -24.27 109.38 19.78
C LEU A 808 -24.20 110.90 19.58
N SER A 809 -25.32 111.58 19.78
CA SER A 809 -25.41 113.04 19.87
C SER A 809 -26.07 113.45 21.19
N LEU A 810 -25.52 114.47 21.83
CA LEU A 810 -25.82 114.86 23.21
C LEU A 810 -26.14 116.36 23.25
N PRO A 811 -27.40 116.76 22.96
CA PRO A 811 -27.80 118.17 22.95
C PRO A 811 -27.77 118.77 24.37
N THR A 812 -26.62 119.35 24.71
CA THR A 812 -26.30 120.01 25.97
C THR A 812 -25.43 121.26 25.73
N LEU A 813 -25.40 122.17 26.70
CA LEU A 813 -24.58 123.38 26.65
C LEU A 813 -23.14 123.07 27.10
N LEU A 814 -22.28 122.74 26.15
CA LEU A 814 -20.85 122.62 26.36
C LEU A 814 -20.19 124.01 26.48
N GLY A 815 -19.28 124.17 27.44
CA GLY A 815 -18.38 125.32 27.48
C GLY A 815 -17.37 125.31 26.33
N PRO A 816 -16.79 126.46 25.95
CA PRO A 816 -15.71 126.51 24.98
C PRO A 816 -14.54 125.61 25.43
N TRP A 817 -14.13 124.68 24.56
CA TRP A 817 -13.08 123.67 24.83
C TRP A 817 -13.44 122.65 25.93
N GLN A 818 -14.72 122.33 26.12
CA GLN A 818 -15.18 121.29 27.03
C GLN A 818 -15.66 120.04 26.28
N ASP A 819 -14.90 118.94 26.38
CA ASP A 819 -15.29 117.64 25.82
C ASP A 819 -16.43 116.98 26.63
N VAL A 820 -17.22 116.14 25.95
CA VAL A 820 -18.05 115.15 26.62
C VAL A 820 -17.18 114.01 27.13
N ARG A 821 -17.63 113.31 28.19
CA ARG A 821 -17.01 112.07 28.64
C ARG A 821 -18.11 111.05 28.92
N ALA A 822 -18.33 110.13 27.97
CA ALA A 822 -19.30 109.05 28.11
C ALA A 822 -18.80 107.73 27.50
N THR A 823 -19.37 106.61 27.94
CA THR A 823 -19.14 105.27 27.39
C THR A 823 -20.49 104.63 27.06
N LEU A 824 -20.62 104.11 25.84
CA LEU A 824 -21.79 103.35 25.39
C LEU A 824 -21.37 101.88 25.22
N THR A 825 -22.02 101.00 25.96
CA THR A 825 -21.76 99.55 26.02
C THR A 825 -22.98 98.79 25.53
N GLN A 826 -22.80 97.87 24.57
CA GLN A 826 -23.85 96.92 24.18
C GLN A 826 -23.80 95.72 25.13
N THR A 827 -24.74 95.65 26.07
CA THR A 827 -24.78 94.59 27.10
C THR A 827 -25.43 93.31 26.59
N SER A 828 -26.36 93.42 25.65
CA SER A 828 -26.89 92.29 24.89
C SER A 828 -27.24 92.70 23.45
N SER A 829 -27.26 91.75 22.53
CA SER A 829 -27.84 91.95 21.19
C SER A 829 -28.51 90.69 20.69
N SER A 830 -29.54 90.86 19.86
CA SER A 830 -30.39 89.79 19.34
C SER A 830 -30.71 90.04 17.86
N THR A 831 -30.51 89.04 17.01
CA THR A 831 -30.80 89.12 15.57
C THR A 831 -31.78 88.02 15.17
N LEU A 832 -32.93 88.41 14.64
CA LEU A 832 -33.88 87.50 13.99
C LEU A 832 -33.39 87.14 12.58
N LEU A 833 -32.97 85.89 12.35
CA LEU A 833 -32.32 85.48 11.09
C LEU A 833 -33.28 85.30 9.91
N LYS A 834 -34.59 85.11 10.16
CA LYS A 834 -35.62 84.79 9.16
C LYS A 834 -36.92 85.51 9.48
N ALA A 835 -37.75 85.74 8.46
CA ALA A 835 -39.13 86.17 8.63
C ALA A 835 -39.94 85.12 9.42
N ASP A 836 -39.99 85.25 10.75
CA ASP A 836 -40.67 84.34 11.66
C ASP A 836 -41.36 85.15 12.77
N ILE A 837 -42.69 85.16 12.74
CA ILE A 837 -43.51 85.91 13.70
C ILE A 837 -43.34 85.42 15.15
N ASN A 838 -42.95 84.15 15.35
CA ASN A 838 -42.66 83.62 16.68
C ASN A 838 -41.34 84.17 17.22
N GLY A 839 -40.40 84.50 16.33
CA GLY A 839 -39.17 85.22 16.67
C GLY A 839 -39.43 86.68 17.01
N VAL A 840 -40.27 87.38 16.23
CA VAL A 840 -40.72 88.76 16.53
C VAL A 840 -41.43 88.83 17.88
N ASN A 841 -42.36 87.91 18.15
CA ASN A 841 -43.03 87.82 19.45
C ASN A 841 -42.02 87.59 20.59
N TYR A 842 -41.06 86.67 20.42
CA TYR A 842 -40.03 86.38 21.42
C TYR A 842 -39.07 87.55 21.68
N LEU A 843 -38.79 88.38 20.67
CA LEU A 843 -37.99 89.60 20.83
C LEU A 843 -38.75 90.76 21.49
N ASN A 844 -40.08 90.72 21.49
CA ASN A 844 -40.95 91.69 22.16
C ASN A 844 -41.35 91.27 23.59
N ASP A 845 -41.57 89.98 23.82
CA ASP A 845 -41.74 89.36 25.14
C ASP A 845 -41.23 87.91 25.08
N THR A 846 -40.15 87.62 25.82
CA THR A 846 -39.47 86.31 25.81
C THR A 846 -40.31 85.16 26.39
N THR A 847 -41.48 85.45 26.98
CA THR A 847 -42.47 84.45 27.39
C THR A 847 -43.45 84.06 26.27
N THR A 848 -43.41 84.77 25.13
CA THR A 848 -44.28 84.54 23.97
C THR A 848 -43.46 84.17 22.73
N GLY A 849 -43.95 83.24 21.89
CA GLY A 849 -43.21 82.83 20.69
C GLY A 849 -42.03 81.87 20.96
N ASN A 850 -40.96 81.97 20.17
CA ASN A 850 -39.83 81.02 20.19
C ASN A 850 -38.52 81.65 19.68
N ALA A 851 -37.41 81.38 20.36
CA ALA A 851 -36.05 81.79 19.98
C ALA A 851 -35.45 81.02 18.78
N ALA A 852 -36.14 80.07 18.15
CA ALA A 852 -35.58 79.13 17.17
C ALA A 852 -34.87 79.77 15.95
N ASN A 853 -35.25 80.98 15.54
CA ASN A 853 -34.57 81.76 14.50
C ASN A 853 -33.89 83.03 15.04
N VAL A 854 -33.75 83.17 16.37
CA VAL A 854 -33.13 84.30 17.05
C VAL A 854 -31.75 83.91 17.55
N VAL A 855 -30.73 84.67 17.16
CA VAL A 855 -29.37 84.52 17.70
C VAL A 855 -29.07 85.67 18.63
N THR A 856 -28.57 85.37 19.84
CA THR A 856 -28.11 86.37 20.79
C THR A 856 -26.59 86.44 20.85
N ASN A 857 -26.06 87.64 21.14
CA ASN A 857 -24.71 87.87 21.65
C ASN A 857 -23.53 87.36 20.80
N LEU A 858 -23.68 87.29 19.47
CA LEU A 858 -22.64 86.88 18.51
C LEU A 858 -21.25 87.49 18.78
N ARG A 859 -21.20 88.77 19.16
CA ARG A 859 -20.00 89.44 19.68
C ARG A 859 -20.39 90.32 20.87
N ALA A 860 -20.58 89.69 22.03
CA ALA A 860 -21.05 90.32 23.27
C ALA A 860 -20.14 91.47 23.79
N SER A 861 -20.73 92.33 24.63
CA SER A 861 -20.01 93.28 25.50
C SER A 861 -19.09 94.30 24.80
N GLN A 862 -19.39 94.66 23.55
CA GLN A 862 -18.66 95.72 22.84
C GLN A 862 -18.94 97.10 23.43
N GLN A 863 -17.99 98.03 23.28
CA GLN A 863 -18.02 99.36 23.88
C GLN A 863 -17.44 100.41 22.93
N ILE A 864 -17.96 101.63 23.00
CA ILE A 864 -17.34 102.84 22.44
C ILE A 864 -17.25 103.94 23.50
N ALA A 865 -16.25 104.82 23.37
CA ALA A 865 -16.15 106.06 24.13
C ALA A 865 -16.66 107.23 23.28
N VAL A 866 -17.38 108.16 23.89
CA VAL A 866 -17.92 109.37 23.24
C VAL A 866 -17.27 110.60 23.87
N SER A 867 -16.72 111.45 23.00
CA SER A 867 -15.90 112.62 23.34
C SER A 867 -16.41 113.90 22.67
N SER A 868 -16.80 113.85 21.39
CA SER A 868 -17.27 115.05 20.66
C SER A 868 -18.69 115.46 21.09
N GLY A 869 -19.51 114.49 21.51
CA GLY A 869 -20.90 114.70 21.86
C GLY A 869 -21.84 115.02 20.69
N MET A 870 -21.37 115.01 19.44
CA MET A 870 -22.21 115.26 18.26
C MET A 870 -21.84 114.33 17.11
N ASN A 871 -22.77 113.42 16.77
CA ASN A 871 -22.64 112.34 15.80
C ASN A 871 -21.36 111.49 16.00
N ASP A 872 -21.04 111.19 17.26
CA ASP A 872 -19.80 110.51 17.63
C ASP A 872 -19.92 108.99 17.51
N SER A 873 -19.05 108.36 16.70
CA SER A 873 -18.99 106.89 16.53
C SER A 873 -18.01 106.19 17.47
N GLY A 874 -17.23 106.95 18.25
CA GLY A 874 -16.14 106.44 19.09
C GLY A 874 -14.92 105.91 18.33
N LEU A 875 -14.83 106.19 17.02
CA LEU A 875 -13.61 106.04 16.21
C LEU A 875 -13.08 107.43 15.82
N PHE A 876 -11.75 107.56 15.68
CA PHE A 876 -11.13 108.76 15.15
C PHE A 876 -11.49 109.02 13.67
N GLU A 877 -11.68 107.96 12.90
CA GLU A 877 -12.15 107.97 11.51
C GLU A 877 -13.04 106.75 11.27
N LEU A 878 -14.23 106.97 10.71
CA LEU A 878 -15.19 105.91 10.38
C LEU A 878 -14.97 105.42 8.94
N SER A 879 -14.05 104.48 8.75
CA SER A 879 -13.73 103.92 7.42
C SER A 879 -14.37 102.56 7.21
N PHE A 880 -15.27 102.45 6.22
CA PHE A 880 -15.84 101.16 5.81
C PHE A 880 -14.85 100.24 5.10
N GLY A 881 -13.65 100.73 4.75
CA GLY A 881 -12.61 99.99 4.03
C GLY A 881 -11.65 99.16 4.90
N ASP A 882 -11.78 99.21 6.24
CA ASP A 882 -10.98 98.37 7.14
C ASP A 882 -11.26 96.87 6.89
N GLU A 883 -10.25 96.01 7.01
CA GLU A 883 -10.44 94.55 6.94
C GLU A 883 -11.08 93.98 8.22
N ARG A 884 -11.15 94.77 9.29
CA ARG A 884 -11.76 94.42 10.57
C ARG A 884 -13.20 94.92 10.64
N TYR A 885 -14.00 94.25 11.46
CA TYR A 885 -15.36 94.72 11.77
C TYR A 885 -15.33 96.00 12.63
N LEU A 886 -16.15 96.99 12.28
CA LEU A 886 -16.36 98.21 13.08
C LEU A 886 -17.00 97.90 14.44
N PRO A 887 -16.98 98.83 15.41
CA PRO A 887 -17.76 98.69 16.65
C PRO A 887 -19.24 98.45 16.36
N PHE A 888 -19.78 97.40 16.97
CA PHE A 888 -21.14 96.87 16.79
C PHE A 888 -21.45 96.33 15.38
N GLU A 889 -20.51 96.32 14.42
CA GLU A 889 -20.77 95.77 13.09
C GLU A 889 -21.09 94.28 13.15
N GLY A 890 -22.30 93.93 12.68
CA GLY A 890 -22.86 92.58 12.63
C GLY A 890 -23.63 92.14 13.89
N THR A 891 -23.67 92.94 14.96
CA THR A 891 -24.51 92.63 16.13
C THR A 891 -25.97 93.00 15.89
N GLY A 892 -26.89 92.43 16.67
CA GLY A 892 -28.32 92.67 16.50
C GLY A 892 -28.74 94.11 16.82
N ALA A 893 -29.62 94.68 15.99
CA ALA A 893 -30.21 96.00 16.25
C ALA A 893 -31.14 95.97 17.47
N VAL A 894 -31.89 94.88 17.65
CA VAL A 894 -32.59 94.60 18.91
C VAL A 894 -31.55 94.31 19.97
N SER A 895 -31.43 95.20 20.95
CA SER A 895 -30.24 95.18 21.84
C SER A 895 -30.44 95.95 23.13
N SER A 896 -29.79 95.48 24.20
CA SER A 896 -29.68 96.19 25.46
C SER A 896 -28.37 96.96 25.54
N TRP A 897 -28.44 98.16 26.09
CA TRP A 897 -27.35 99.11 26.16
C TRP A 897 -27.19 99.68 27.57
N GLN A 898 -25.98 100.09 27.89
CA GLN A 898 -25.67 100.95 29.03
C GLN A 898 -24.93 102.20 28.53
N LEU A 899 -25.45 103.38 28.86
CA LEU A 899 -24.76 104.65 28.68
C LEU A 899 -24.30 105.16 30.05
N SER A 900 -23.01 105.40 30.21
CA SER A 900 -22.41 105.86 31.47
C SER A 900 -21.56 107.11 31.27
N PHE A 901 -21.81 108.12 32.11
CA PHE A 901 -21.05 109.36 32.23
C PHE A 901 -20.14 109.27 33.46
N PRO A 902 -18.85 108.91 33.32
CA PRO A 902 -17.94 108.76 34.47
C PRO A 902 -17.79 110.06 35.27
N ARG A 903 -17.91 109.96 36.61
CA ARG A 903 -17.82 111.06 37.60
C ARG A 903 -18.94 112.12 37.48
N PRO A 904 -20.23 111.74 37.50
CA PRO A 904 -21.35 112.65 37.24
C PRO A 904 -21.56 113.74 38.29
N LYS A 905 -21.01 113.56 39.50
CA LYS A 905 -21.04 114.56 40.59
C LYS A 905 -19.91 115.59 40.52
N SER A 906 -18.98 115.48 39.55
CA SER A 906 -17.97 116.51 39.31
C SER A 906 -18.59 117.73 38.61
N SER A 907 -18.10 118.94 38.87
CA SER A 907 -18.71 120.19 38.38
C SER A 907 -18.89 120.24 36.86
N GLU A 908 -17.89 119.76 36.10
CA GLU A 908 -17.93 119.71 34.63
C GLU A 908 -19.01 118.75 34.10
N GLN A 909 -18.99 117.48 34.55
CA GLN A 909 -20.00 116.49 34.14
C GLN A 909 -21.39 116.88 34.65
N LYS A 910 -21.50 117.42 35.85
CA LYS A 910 -22.78 117.87 36.39
C LYS A 910 -23.35 119.02 35.57
N ALA A 911 -22.53 119.98 35.13
CA ALA A 911 -23.00 121.01 34.21
C ALA A 911 -23.44 120.44 32.85
N ILE A 912 -22.73 119.43 32.31
CA ILE A 912 -23.13 118.73 31.07
C ILE A 912 -24.46 118.00 31.25
N LEU A 913 -24.67 117.30 32.38
CA LEU A 913 -25.88 116.53 32.68
C LEU A 913 -27.07 117.43 33.05
N ASP A 914 -26.86 118.49 33.85
CA ASP A 914 -27.92 119.43 34.24
C ASP A 914 -28.45 120.26 33.06
N ASN A 915 -27.64 120.45 32.01
CA ASN A 915 -28.04 121.09 30.75
C ASN A 915 -28.43 120.09 29.64
N LEU A 916 -28.43 118.78 29.92
CA LEU A 916 -28.71 117.74 28.93
C LEU A 916 -30.21 117.70 28.61
N SER A 917 -30.57 118.20 27.43
CA SER A 917 -31.98 118.28 27.02
C SER A 917 -32.57 116.93 26.60
N ASP A 918 -31.73 116.07 25.99
CA ASP A 918 -32.02 114.71 25.54
C ASP A 918 -30.69 113.95 25.31
N VAL A 919 -30.76 112.66 25.00
CA VAL A 919 -29.67 111.88 24.39
C VAL A 919 -30.19 111.26 23.10
N ILE A 920 -29.51 111.50 21.99
CA ILE A 920 -29.89 111.01 20.66
C ILE A 920 -28.94 109.88 20.26
N VAL A 921 -29.43 108.64 20.25
CA VAL A 921 -28.72 107.47 19.70
C VAL A 921 -29.11 107.32 18.24
N GLN A 922 -28.13 107.23 17.33
CA GLN A 922 -28.38 106.90 15.92
C GLN A 922 -27.81 105.51 15.62
N VAL A 923 -28.70 104.54 15.46
CA VAL A 923 -28.34 103.17 15.07
C VAL A 923 -28.41 103.08 13.56
N HIS A 924 -27.25 102.93 12.91
CA HIS A 924 -27.15 102.65 11.49
C HIS A 924 -27.09 101.12 11.31
N TYR A 925 -28.11 100.54 10.68
CA TYR A 925 -28.27 99.09 10.58
C TYR A 925 -28.62 98.68 9.15
N THR A 926 -28.39 97.41 8.86
CA THR A 926 -28.85 96.73 7.65
C THR A 926 -30.00 95.81 7.98
N ALA A 927 -30.98 95.68 7.07
CA ALA A 927 -32.09 94.75 7.21
C ALA A 927 -32.48 94.10 5.88
N VAL A 928 -33.25 93.01 5.96
CA VAL A 928 -33.89 92.34 4.83
C VAL A 928 -35.40 92.51 4.96
N SER A 929 -36.09 92.86 3.87
CA SER A 929 -37.55 92.90 3.87
C SER A 929 -38.12 91.50 3.70
N GLY A 930 -39.11 91.12 4.53
CA GLY A 930 -39.93 89.95 4.30
C GLY A 930 -40.98 90.15 3.21
N ASP A 931 -41.86 89.18 3.05
CA ASP A 931 -43.03 89.28 2.19
C ASP A 931 -44.16 90.12 2.81
N SER A 932 -45.19 90.41 2.00
CA SER A 932 -46.38 91.19 2.41
C SER A 932 -47.14 90.58 3.57
N ASP A 933 -47.10 89.26 3.69
CA ASP A 933 -47.93 88.50 4.61
C ASP A 933 -47.26 88.47 5.99
N PHE A 934 -45.93 88.34 6.04
CA PHE A 934 -45.13 88.61 7.23
C PHE A 934 -45.28 90.06 7.68
N ALA A 935 -45.14 91.04 6.78
CA ALA A 935 -45.30 92.46 7.13
C ALA A 935 -46.67 92.77 7.74
N SER A 936 -47.76 92.34 7.08
CA SER A 936 -49.12 92.51 7.61
C SER A 936 -49.36 91.71 8.90
N THR A 937 -48.60 90.65 9.18
CA THR A 937 -48.71 89.90 10.44
C THR A 937 -47.97 90.58 11.58
N VAL A 938 -46.77 91.14 11.31
CA VAL A 938 -46.02 91.98 12.26
C VAL A 938 -46.81 93.24 12.62
N GLU A 939 -47.43 93.91 11.65
CA GLU A 939 -48.28 95.09 11.87
C GLU A 939 -49.45 94.84 12.85
N LYS A 940 -49.91 93.58 12.99
CA LYS A 940 -50.95 93.17 13.96
C LYS A 940 -50.40 92.91 15.38
N THR A 941 -49.10 93.02 15.59
CA THR A 941 -48.43 92.84 16.90
C THR A 941 -48.00 94.16 17.55
N LEU A 942 -48.18 95.29 16.86
CA LEU A 942 -47.84 96.63 17.33
C LEU A 942 -48.90 97.18 18.31
#